data_AF-A0A960WYD6-F1
#
_entry.id   AF-A0A960WYD6-F1
#
_cell.length_a   1.000
_cell.length_b   1.000
_cell.length_c   1.000
_cell.angle_alpha   90.00
_cell.angle_beta   90.00
_cell.angle_gamma   90.00
#
_symmetry.space_group_name_H-M   'P 1'
#
loop_
_entity.id
_entity.type
_entity.pdbx_description
1 polymer ?
#
loop_
_entity_poly.entity_id
_entity_poly.type
_entity_poly.pdbx_seq_one_letter_code
_entity_poly.pdbx_strand_id
1 'polypeptide(L)'
;MFGSGYIEMLARQMTTELQTIRDGIAPGASAALTAKGISFGTLSRNGDGSWDVSAVVGLPAPSLGSASGKPNLIIRPFHQVSNVVSLRQFTNNAFNHHHGIQSTERFGEGADPDGDGVTNEMTRADVTAATVFQAAMAVPGRIIPSSSASETAVLAGEQKFVSIGCAVCHTPSLPLTNNGHIFTEPNPFNPAGNMQLDDGPTYSVDLNNDPTLPTPRLRADGSGTTWVPAFTDLKVHDITTGANDPNREPLDQNQAAGSPGFFAGNGKFITRKLWGLASKPNFFHHGMLTTIRDAITAHAGEALSSKQAFDALSPQDQNALIEFLKSLHNLPEGSPSTTLSADGQPRVWPPHRVTEVTTSPEGMDLMVHWQGGTTISPTERSYQVQTSTDLVNWTDLGPATTDISLTAPMNLPRQFFRIALVGEPAPPTEPTGYVSMAVPAASEATFAAPLIRPHAFRGRIRAISGNQISVTDGPNWAANAFVKSGPQTTTYAAVITTGEKAGLVGMITANTEDSLTLWLDPAEDLTGIPSDLIDGSGQGATLEIIPYWTPATFATGTPPQGAQILLFRANIAGTSLSASKTLEYDSGHWYDSDDFSVADDLALGFHEGIVMRNPTGSAYAFRVQGNVPTFPQRMSLRTLATGADQDIRFGYLCPVPEPIGALSLNLQNDDALLVFDNTTTGTNKSASKIYLYTTADGWVDGDTFAPVNIADALQPGNGYLLRRKGTTPASTLIWQDLPSFLQ
;
A
#
# COMPACT_ATOMS: atom_id res chain seq x y z
N MET A 1 -12.99 -22.30 19.99
CA MET A 1 -12.00 -22.64 21.02
C MET A 1 -10.57 -22.31 20.60
N PHE A 2 -10.15 -22.55 19.35
CA PHE A 2 -8.87 -22.04 18.82
C PHE A 2 -8.66 -20.54 19.13
N GLY A 3 -7.49 -20.21 19.67
CA GLY A 3 -7.09 -18.87 20.12
C GLY A 3 -7.87 -18.29 21.29
N SER A 4 -8.64 -19.11 22.02
CA SER A 4 -9.53 -18.60 23.08
C SER A 4 -8.81 -17.98 24.28
N GLY A 5 -7.57 -18.39 24.59
CA GLY A 5 -6.75 -17.75 25.61
C GLY A 5 -6.56 -16.26 25.34
N TYR A 6 -6.18 -15.90 24.11
CA TYR A 6 -6.03 -14.49 23.69
C TYR A 6 -7.34 -13.71 23.79
N ILE A 7 -8.46 -14.35 23.44
CA ILE A 7 -9.77 -13.70 23.51
C ILE A 7 -10.19 -13.43 24.95
N GLU A 8 -9.94 -14.36 25.87
CA GLU A 8 -10.18 -14.13 27.28
C GLU A 8 -9.29 -13.01 27.81
N MET A 9 -8.01 -12.98 27.41
CA MET A 9 -7.11 -11.93 27.83
C MET A 9 -7.53 -10.54 27.32
N LEU A 10 -8.06 -10.44 26.09
CA LEU A 10 -8.64 -9.20 25.59
C LEU A 10 -9.81 -8.75 26.46
N ALA A 11 -10.74 -9.67 26.75
CA ALA A 11 -11.89 -9.39 27.59
C ALA A 11 -11.48 -8.94 28.99
N ARG A 12 -10.43 -9.54 29.58
CA ARG A 12 -9.89 -9.13 30.89
C ARG A 12 -9.34 -7.71 30.85
N GLN A 13 -8.49 -7.38 29.86
CA GLN A 13 -7.94 -6.02 29.75
C GLN A 13 -9.04 -4.98 29.49
N MET A 14 -9.97 -5.28 28.59
CA MET A 14 -11.11 -4.40 28.33
C MET A 14 -11.99 -4.21 29.57
N THR A 15 -12.24 -5.28 30.32
CA THR A 15 -12.97 -5.20 31.61
C THR A 15 -12.25 -4.26 32.57
N THR A 16 -10.94 -4.41 32.76
CA THR A 16 -10.16 -3.54 33.64
C THR A 16 -10.20 -2.08 33.18
N GLU A 17 -10.10 -1.81 31.88
CA GLU A 17 -10.19 -0.46 31.31
C GLU A 17 -11.57 0.18 31.60
N LEU A 18 -12.67 -0.54 31.32
CA LEU A 18 -14.03 -0.07 31.59
C LEU A 18 -14.28 0.17 33.08
N GLN A 19 -13.82 -0.74 33.94
CA GLN A 19 -13.96 -0.62 35.38
C GLN A 19 -13.15 0.56 35.94
N THR A 20 -11.96 0.82 35.38
CA THR A 20 -11.14 1.99 35.74
C THR A 20 -11.86 3.28 35.40
N ILE A 21 -12.47 3.37 34.21
CA ILE A 21 -13.27 4.55 33.82
C ILE A 21 -14.44 4.72 34.79
N ARG A 22 -15.25 3.67 35.00
CA ARG A 22 -16.37 3.68 35.95
C ARG A 22 -15.93 4.18 37.33
N ASP A 23 -14.85 3.64 37.87
CA ASP A 23 -14.42 3.95 39.23
C ASP A 23 -13.90 5.38 39.38
N GLY A 24 -13.52 6.04 38.29
CA GLY A 24 -13.22 7.47 38.24
C GLY A 24 -14.43 8.40 38.19
N ILE A 25 -15.67 7.90 38.05
CA ILE A 25 -16.88 8.74 37.92
C ILE A 25 -17.36 9.20 39.30
N ALA A 26 -17.30 10.51 39.54
CA ALA A 26 -17.86 11.16 40.72
C ALA A 26 -19.42 11.19 40.68
N PRO A 27 -20.12 11.21 41.82
CA PRO A 27 -21.56 11.45 41.85
C PRO A 27 -21.93 12.77 41.14
N GLY A 28 -22.94 12.72 40.28
CA GLY A 28 -23.36 13.82 39.41
C GLY A 28 -22.62 13.94 38.07
N ALA A 29 -21.68 13.03 37.77
CA ALA A 29 -20.88 13.04 36.55
C ALA A 29 -21.17 11.85 35.62
N SER A 30 -20.67 11.93 34.39
CA SER A 30 -20.74 10.87 33.38
C SER A 30 -19.41 10.74 32.64
N ALA A 31 -19.10 9.55 32.13
CA ALA A 31 -17.93 9.34 31.28
C ALA A 31 -18.23 8.39 30.11
N ALA A 32 -17.56 8.63 28.98
CA ALA A 32 -17.57 7.71 27.85
C ALA A 32 -16.84 6.42 28.23
N LEU A 33 -17.50 5.28 28.03
CA LEU A 33 -16.91 3.97 28.23
C LEU A 33 -16.20 3.54 26.94
N THR A 34 -14.87 3.51 27.00
CA THR A 34 -14.03 3.05 25.88
C THR A 34 -12.99 2.06 26.35
N ALA A 35 -12.81 0.97 25.61
CA ALA A 35 -11.75 0.00 25.86
C ALA A 35 -11.15 -0.49 24.55
N LYS A 36 -9.82 -0.52 24.44
CA LYS A 36 -9.09 -0.91 23.22
C LYS A 36 -9.58 -0.19 21.94
N GLY A 37 -10.01 1.06 22.06
CA GLY A 37 -10.57 1.85 20.94
C GLY A 37 -12.05 1.58 20.64
N ILE A 38 -12.69 0.64 21.33
CA ILE A 38 -14.12 0.30 21.17
C ILE A 38 -14.98 1.11 22.14
N SER A 39 -16.06 1.72 21.65
CA SER A 39 -17.03 2.46 22.47
C SER A 39 -18.18 1.58 22.95
N PHE A 40 -18.50 1.71 24.24
CA PHE A 40 -19.62 1.09 24.95
C PHE A 40 -20.64 2.14 25.42
N GLY A 41 -20.64 3.32 24.82
CA GLY A 41 -21.57 4.40 25.14
C GLY A 41 -21.12 5.22 26.35
N THR A 42 -22.07 5.74 27.12
CA THR A 42 -21.80 6.62 28.26
C THR A 42 -22.38 6.01 29.53
N LEU A 43 -21.59 6.02 30.61
CA LEU A 43 -22.04 5.64 31.94
C LEU A 43 -22.19 6.89 32.80
N SER A 44 -23.31 6.99 33.51
CA SER A 44 -23.60 8.11 34.40
C SER A 44 -23.70 7.64 35.84
N ARG A 45 -23.23 8.47 36.77
CA ARG A 45 -23.43 8.30 38.21
C ARG A 45 -24.24 9.49 38.72
N ASN A 46 -25.46 9.23 39.17
CA ASN A 46 -26.37 10.26 39.65
C ASN A 46 -25.83 10.95 40.91
N GLY A 47 -26.40 12.12 41.24
CA GLY A 47 -25.98 12.89 42.42
C GLY A 47 -26.18 12.16 43.75
N ASP A 48 -27.13 11.21 43.80
CA ASP A 48 -27.36 10.32 44.94
C ASP A 48 -26.42 9.10 44.99
N GLY A 49 -25.51 8.99 44.01
CA GLY A 49 -24.55 7.91 43.89
C GLY A 49 -25.04 6.67 43.14
N SER A 50 -26.32 6.61 42.74
CA SER A 50 -26.87 5.53 41.91
C SER A 50 -26.29 5.56 40.48
N TRP A 51 -26.28 4.40 39.82
CA TRP A 51 -25.73 4.26 38.47
C TRP A 51 -26.84 4.26 37.42
N ASP A 52 -26.67 5.05 36.37
CA ASP A 52 -27.53 5.04 35.19
C ASP A 52 -26.76 4.45 33.99
N VAL A 53 -27.23 3.29 33.55
CA VAL A 53 -26.67 2.49 32.45
C VAL A 53 -27.48 2.61 31.16
N SER A 54 -28.49 3.47 31.11
CA SER A 54 -29.41 3.58 29.95
C SER A 54 -28.72 3.97 28.65
N ALA A 55 -27.60 4.70 28.73
CA ALA A 55 -26.76 5.10 27.60
C ALA A 55 -25.55 4.16 27.38
N VAL A 56 -25.46 3.05 28.12
CA VAL A 56 -24.44 2.01 27.91
C VAL A 56 -24.93 1.05 26.84
N VAL A 57 -24.07 0.75 25.87
CA VAL A 57 -24.37 -0.13 24.73
C VAL A 57 -23.34 -1.25 24.61
N GLY A 58 -23.70 -2.35 23.95
CA GLY A 58 -22.76 -3.43 23.66
C GLY A 58 -22.44 -4.37 24.83
N LEU A 59 -22.99 -4.15 26.03
CA LEU A 59 -22.84 -5.04 27.19
C LEU A 59 -24.15 -5.81 27.47
N PRO A 60 -24.06 -7.11 27.83
CA PRO A 60 -25.22 -7.91 28.20
C PRO A 60 -25.73 -7.53 29.60
N ALA A 61 -27.01 -7.82 29.91
CA ALA A 61 -27.64 -7.43 31.17
C ALA A 61 -26.86 -7.86 32.44
N PRO A 62 -26.27 -9.08 32.52
CA PRO A 62 -25.44 -9.48 33.65
C PRO A 62 -24.17 -8.66 33.86
N SER A 63 -23.78 -7.80 32.91
CA SER A 63 -22.64 -6.88 33.04
C SER A 63 -23.05 -5.47 33.47
N LEU A 64 -24.34 -5.13 33.31
CA LEU A 64 -24.90 -3.83 33.67
C LEU A 64 -25.38 -3.75 35.13
N GLY A 65 -25.40 -4.88 35.86
CA GLY A 65 -25.83 -4.95 37.24
C GLY A 65 -24.84 -5.68 38.15
N SER A 66 -25.03 -5.52 39.46
CA SER A 66 -24.41 -6.37 40.48
C SER A 66 -25.26 -6.32 41.76
N ALA A 67 -24.94 -7.18 42.73
CA ALA A 67 -25.63 -7.20 44.02
C ALA A 67 -25.53 -5.87 44.80
N SER A 68 -24.52 -5.03 44.53
CA SER A 68 -24.33 -3.73 45.17
C SER A 68 -24.95 -2.55 44.39
N GLY A 69 -25.62 -2.81 43.27
CA GLY A 69 -26.12 -1.78 42.36
C GLY A 69 -25.04 -1.08 41.53
N LYS A 70 -23.75 -1.41 41.73
CA LYS A 70 -22.63 -0.92 40.92
C LYS A 70 -22.48 -1.80 39.66
N PRO A 71 -22.53 -1.27 38.43
CA PRO A 71 -22.39 -2.09 37.22
C PRO A 71 -21.01 -2.73 37.19
N ASN A 72 -20.93 -4.05 36.96
CA ASN A 72 -19.64 -4.75 36.97
C ASN A 72 -18.84 -4.53 35.68
N LEU A 73 -19.49 -4.25 34.55
CA LEU A 73 -18.90 -3.96 33.23
C LEU A 73 -17.97 -5.06 32.69
N ILE A 74 -18.15 -6.30 33.13
CA ILE A 74 -17.34 -7.43 32.67
C ILE A 74 -17.65 -7.72 31.20
N ILE A 75 -16.62 -7.76 30.37
CA ILE A 75 -16.71 -8.31 29.02
C ILE A 75 -16.82 -9.83 29.13
N ARG A 76 -17.86 -10.40 28.52
CA ARG A 76 -18.19 -11.83 28.59
C ARG A 76 -17.97 -12.47 27.22
N PRO A 77 -16.74 -12.89 26.89
CA PRO A 77 -16.40 -13.19 25.51
C PRO A 77 -16.95 -14.54 25.03
N PHE A 78 -17.50 -15.37 25.91
CA PHE A 78 -17.94 -16.73 25.57
C PHE A 78 -19.47 -16.86 25.61
N HIS A 79 -19.97 -17.86 24.88
CA HIS A 79 -21.39 -18.06 24.55
C HIS A 79 -21.95 -17.05 23.52
N GLN A 80 -22.92 -17.46 22.70
CA GLN A 80 -23.44 -16.66 21.59
C GLN A 80 -24.14 -15.36 22.01
N VAL A 81 -24.69 -15.35 23.24
CA VAL A 81 -25.31 -14.16 23.84
C VAL A 81 -24.41 -13.44 24.86
N SER A 82 -23.10 -13.75 24.90
CA SER A 82 -22.15 -13.11 25.82
C SER A 82 -22.49 -13.31 27.31
N ASN A 83 -22.83 -14.53 27.75
CA ASN A 83 -23.18 -14.77 29.16
C ASN A 83 -22.03 -15.38 30.01
N VAL A 84 -20.93 -15.84 29.38
CA VAL A 84 -19.81 -16.49 30.06
C VAL A 84 -18.56 -15.59 30.11
N VAL A 85 -17.98 -15.47 31.31
CA VAL A 85 -16.85 -14.59 31.66
C VAL A 85 -15.49 -15.20 31.27
N SER A 86 -15.30 -16.50 31.48
CA SER A 86 -14.00 -17.16 31.37
C SER A 86 -14.11 -18.56 30.74
N LEU A 87 -12.99 -19.06 30.22
CA LEU A 87 -12.82 -20.43 29.76
C LEU A 87 -13.09 -21.43 30.88
N ARG A 88 -12.76 -21.06 32.10
CA ARG A 88 -13.04 -21.86 33.29
C ARG A 88 -14.52 -22.05 33.52
N GLN A 89 -15.26 -20.94 33.54
CA GLN A 89 -16.72 -20.97 33.67
C GLN A 89 -17.34 -21.72 32.49
N PHE A 90 -16.84 -21.48 31.27
CA PHE A 90 -17.29 -22.18 30.07
C PHE A 90 -17.11 -23.70 30.21
N THR A 91 -15.93 -24.14 30.65
CA THR A 91 -15.57 -25.53 30.85
C THR A 91 -16.47 -26.20 31.88
N ASN A 92 -16.61 -25.59 33.05
CA ASN A 92 -17.43 -26.14 34.13
C ASN A 92 -18.92 -26.19 33.74
N ASN A 93 -19.42 -25.17 33.03
CA ASN A 93 -20.77 -25.19 32.47
C ASN A 93 -20.96 -26.33 31.45
N ALA A 94 -20.00 -26.54 30.56
CA ALA A 94 -20.10 -27.53 29.50
C ALA A 94 -20.06 -28.96 30.05
N PHE A 95 -19.13 -29.26 30.97
CA PHE A 95 -19.06 -30.58 31.61
C PHE A 95 -20.36 -30.92 32.33
N ASN A 96 -20.88 -29.99 33.14
CA ASN A 96 -22.12 -30.22 33.85
C ASN A 96 -23.33 -30.35 32.91
N HIS A 97 -23.56 -29.35 32.05
CA HIS A 97 -24.80 -29.27 31.28
C HIS A 97 -24.85 -30.21 30.08
N HIS A 98 -23.71 -30.44 29.40
CA HIS A 98 -23.68 -31.24 28.18
C HIS A 98 -23.18 -32.66 28.41
N HIS A 99 -22.28 -32.87 29.35
CA HIS A 99 -21.68 -34.19 29.59
C HIS A 99 -22.22 -34.88 30.85
N GLY A 100 -22.98 -34.17 31.69
CA GLY A 100 -23.44 -34.69 32.97
C GLY A 100 -22.31 -34.90 33.97
N ILE A 101 -21.19 -34.17 33.84
CA ILE A 101 -20.01 -34.32 34.69
C ILE A 101 -19.95 -33.20 35.75
N GLN A 102 -19.92 -33.58 37.03
CA GLN A 102 -20.00 -32.65 38.15
C GLN A 102 -18.63 -32.34 38.78
N SER A 103 -18.27 -31.05 38.76
CA SER A 103 -17.00 -30.60 39.35
C SER A 103 -17.10 -30.34 40.86
N THR A 104 -16.08 -30.80 41.59
CA THR A 104 -15.93 -30.63 43.05
C THR A 104 -16.02 -29.19 43.53
N GLU A 105 -15.57 -28.23 42.74
CA GLU A 105 -15.64 -26.80 43.08
C GLU A 105 -17.02 -26.16 42.98
N ARG A 106 -17.90 -26.77 42.19
CA ARG A 106 -19.25 -26.25 41.98
C ARG A 106 -20.25 -26.93 42.91
N PHE A 107 -20.05 -28.23 43.13
CA PHE A 107 -21.00 -29.07 43.86
C PHE A 107 -20.50 -29.49 45.25
N GLY A 108 -19.21 -29.34 45.53
CA GLY A 108 -18.58 -29.74 46.78
C GLY A 108 -17.89 -31.10 46.67
N GLU A 109 -16.89 -31.32 47.51
CA GLU A 109 -16.19 -32.61 47.61
C GLU A 109 -17.10 -33.65 48.28
N GLY A 110 -17.16 -34.85 47.69
CA GLY A 110 -18.02 -35.96 48.14
C GLY A 110 -19.51 -35.77 47.85
N ALA A 111 -19.89 -34.72 47.12
CA ALA A 111 -21.27 -34.49 46.72
C ALA A 111 -21.66 -35.34 45.49
N ASP A 112 -22.90 -35.83 45.49
CA ASP A 112 -23.58 -36.51 44.35
C ASP A 112 -24.99 -35.90 44.13
N PRO A 113 -25.08 -34.64 43.64
CA PRO A 113 -26.36 -33.97 43.36
C PRO A 113 -27.28 -34.62 42.33
N ASP A 114 -26.77 -35.37 41.35
CA ASP A 114 -27.61 -36.05 40.34
C ASP A 114 -27.97 -37.49 40.71
N GLY A 115 -27.33 -38.05 41.74
CA GLY A 115 -27.71 -39.31 42.36
C GLY A 115 -27.31 -40.53 41.53
N ASP A 116 -26.28 -40.41 40.70
CA ASP A 116 -25.80 -41.50 39.86
C ASP A 116 -24.86 -42.47 40.60
N GLY A 117 -24.49 -42.13 41.85
CA GLY A 117 -23.64 -42.92 42.72
C GLY A 117 -22.14 -42.64 42.56
N VAL A 118 -21.76 -41.68 41.72
CA VAL A 118 -20.38 -41.22 41.54
C VAL A 118 -20.20 -39.88 42.25
N THR A 119 -19.12 -39.74 43.00
CA THR A 119 -18.75 -38.46 43.65
C THR A 119 -17.39 -38.02 43.13
N ASN A 120 -17.12 -36.71 43.18
CA ASN A 120 -15.85 -36.13 42.76
C ASN A 120 -15.47 -36.45 41.30
N GLU A 121 -16.46 -36.48 40.40
CA GLU A 121 -16.26 -36.86 39.00
C GLU A 121 -15.20 -36.01 38.28
N MET A 122 -15.09 -34.73 38.65
CA MET A 122 -14.06 -33.83 38.15
C MET A 122 -13.47 -32.98 39.27
N THR A 123 -12.17 -33.12 39.52
CA THR A 123 -11.47 -32.34 40.54
C THR A 123 -11.21 -30.91 40.07
N ARG A 124 -10.88 -30.00 41.00
CA ARG A 124 -10.39 -28.66 40.65
C ARG A 124 -9.17 -28.71 39.71
N ALA A 125 -8.27 -29.67 39.92
CA ALA A 125 -7.09 -29.84 39.09
C ALA A 125 -7.47 -30.23 37.65
N ASP A 126 -8.47 -31.10 37.48
CA ASP A 126 -8.97 -31.50 36.16
C ASP A 126 -9.59 -30.31 35.42
N VAL A 127 -10.38 -29.47 36.12
CA VAL A 127 -10.97 -28.26 35.52
C VAL A 127 -9.89 -27.27 35.11
N THR A 128 -8.87 -27.08 35.94
CA THR A 128 -7.70 -26.23 35.61
C THR A 128 -6.98 -26.78 34.38
N ALA A 129 -6.71 -28.09 34.32
CA ALA A 129 -6.06 -28.72 33.16
C ALA A 129 -6.86 -28.54 31.87
N ALA A 130 -8.18 -28.75 31.92
CA ALA A 130 -9.07 -28.53 30.78
C ALA A 130 -9.11 -27.06 30.33
N THR A 131 -9.14 -26.13 31.29
CA THR A 131 -9.13 -24.68 31.01
C THR A 131 -7.83 -24.24 30.36
N VAL A 132 -6.69 -24.68 30.92
CA VAL A 132 -5.36 -24.38 30.38
C VAL A 132 -5.20 -24.98 28.99
N PHE A 133 -5.63 -26.23 28.77
CA PHE A 133 -5.64 -26.86 27.45
C PHE A 133 -6.43 -26.02 26.43
N GLN A 134 -7.58 -25.50 26.82
CA GLN A 134 -8.39 -24.66 25.94
C GLN A 134 -7.72 -23.32 25.60
N ALA A 135 -7.12 -22.67 26.60
CA ALA A 135 -6.36 -21.43 26.41
C ALA A 135 -5.15 -21.66 25.51
N ALA A 136 -4.51 -22.83 25.66
CA ALA A 136 -3.35 -23.31 24.93
C ALA A 136 -3.70 -23.93 23.57
N MET A 137 -4.90 -23.81 23.01
CA MET A 137 -5.12 -24.21 21.62
C MET A 137 -4.49 -23.21 20.65
N ALA A 138 -3.98 -23.70 19.52
CA ALA A 138 -3.39 -22.89 18.45
C ALA A 138 -4.38 -21.82 17.94
N VAL A 139 -3.86 -20.73 17.38
CA VAL A 139 -4.72 -19.65 16.86
C VAL A 139 -5.22 -19.96 15.45
N PRO A 140 -6.45 -19.52 15.08
CA PRO A 140 -6.84 -19.44 13.69
C PRO A 140 -5.93 -18.47 12.92
N GLY A 141 -5.95 -18.60 11.60
CA GLY A 141 -5.16 -17.78 10.70
C GLY A 141 -5.82 -17.65 9.34
N ARG A 142 -4.99 -17.50 8.30
CA ARG A 142 -5.45 -17.32 6.93
C ARG A 142 -4.90 -18.40 6.01
N ILE A 143 -5.71 -18.86 5.06
CA ILE A 143 -5.28 -19.63 3.90
C ILE A 143 -5.55 -18.77 2.67
N ILE A 144 -4.50 -18.36 1.98
CA ILE A 144 -4.59 -17.51 0.79
C ILE A 144 -4.58 -18.42 -0.46
N PRO A 145 -5.62 -18.33 -1.32
CA PRO A 145 -5.68 -19.09 -2.57
C PRO A 145 -4.47 -18.85 -3.47
N SER A 146 -4.03 -19.87 -4.20
CA SER A 146 -2.84 -19.82 -5.05
C SER A 146 -3.07 -19.16 -6.43
N SER A 147 -4.32 -18.91 -6.83
CA SER A 147 -4.60 -18.20 -8.10
C SER A 147 -4.51 -16.67 -7.90
N SER A 148 -3.88 -15.97 -8.84
CA SER A 148 -3.73 -14.50 -8.80
C SER A 148 -5.07 -13.76 -8.79
N ALA A 149 -6.08 -14.29 -9.47
CA ALA A 149 -7.42 -13.74 -9.49
C ALA A 149 -8.10 -13.86 -8.11
N SER A 150 -8.04 -15.03 -7.47
CA SER A 150 -8.61 -15.22 -6.13
C SER A 150 -7.82 -14.45 -5.08
N GLU A 151 -6.50 -14.35 -5.22
CA GLU A 151 -5.66 -13.51 -4.37
C GLU A 151 -6.08 -12.03 -4.45
N THR A 152 -6.21 -11.50 -5.67
CA THR A 152 -6.68 -10.14 -5.89
C THR A 152 -8.08 -9.94 -5.31
N ALA A 153 -8.95 -10.95 -5.44
CA ALA A 153 -10.29 -10.93 -4.84
C ALA A 153 -10.26 -10.92 -3.30
N VAL A 154 -9.35 -11.66 -2.65
CA VAL A 154 -9.17 -11.60 -1.19
C VAL A 154 -8.74 -10.20 -0.76
N LEU A 155 -7.79 -9.58 -1.47
CA LEU A 155 -7.32 -8.23 -1.15
C LEU A 155 -8.42 -7.17 -1.35
N ALA A 156 -9.09 -7.19 -2.50
CA ALA A 156 -10.20 -6.30 -2.80
C ALA A 156 -11.36 -6.52 -1.80
N GLY A 157 -11.66 -7.77 -1.46
CA GLY A 157 -12.69 -8.13 -0.50
C GLY A 157 -12.42 -7.61 0.91
N GLU A 158 -11.16 -7.66 1.36
CA GLU A 158 -10.73 -7.12 2.64
C GLU A 158 -10.87 -5.59 2.68
N GLN A 159 -10.50 -4.89 1.59
CA GLN A 159 -10.74 -3.46 1.46
C GLN A 159 -12.24 -3.12 1.48
N LYS A 160 -13.05 -3.91 0.76
CA LYS A 160 -14.50 -3.72 0.71
C LYS A 160 -15.12 -3.93 2.07
N PHE A 161 -14.72 -4.97 2.80
CA PHE A 161 -15.16 -5.26 4.16
C PHE A 161 -15.00 -4.06 5.11
N VAL A 162 -13.89 -3.34 5.00
CA VAL A 162 -13.68 -2.08 5.76
C VAL A 162 -14.57 -0.96 5.21
N SER A 163 -14.53 -0.72 3.89
CA SER A 163 -15.19 0.43 3.27
C SER A 163 -16.72 0.43 3.40
N ILE A 164 -17.37 -0.74 3.44
CA ILE A 164 -18.83 -0.86 3.57
C ILE A 164 -19.29 -0.94 5.02
N GLY A 165 -18.38 -0.80 5.99
CA GLY A 165 -18.72 -0.74 7.41
C GLY A 165 -18.84 -2.08 8.13
N CYS A 166 -18.47 -3.22 7.53
CA CYS A 166 -18.45 -4.50 8.26
C CYS A 166 -17.46 -4.46 9.43
N ALA A 167 -16.32 -3.79 9.23
CA ALA A 167 -15.25 -3.64 10.22
C ALA A 167 -15.65 -2.83 11.47
N VAL A 168 -16.80 -2.14 11.47
CA VAL A 168 -17.27 -1.38 12.63
C VAL A 168 -17.56 -2.30 13.82
N CYS A 169 -18.32 -3.38 13.60
CA CYS A 169 -18.52 -4.42 14.61
C CYS A 169 -17.41 -5.48 14.52
N HIS A 170 -17.11 -5.95 13.31
CA HIS A 170 -16.07 -6.95 13.08
C HIS A 170 -14.67 -6.31 13.01
N THR A 171 -14.29 -5.61 14.08
CA THR A 171 -13.01 -4.90 14.20
C THR A 171 -11.84 -5.85 13.90
N PRO A 172 -11.00 -5.58 12.88
CA PRO A 172 -10.01 -6.53 12.38
C PRO A 172 -9.08 -7.10 13.44
N SER A 173 -8.52 -6.24 14.28
CA SER A 173 -7.62 -6.65 15.36
C SER A 173 -7.77 -5.76 16.60
N LEU A 174 -7.54 -6.36 17.76
CA LEU A 174 -7.46 -5.64 19.04
C LEU A 174 -6.09 -5.91 19.71
N PRO A 175 -5.50 -4.91 20.38
CA PRO A 175 -4.18 -5.05 20.96
C PRO A 175 -4.23 -5.62 22.39
N LEU A 176 -3.37 -6.61 22.66
CA LEU A 176 -2.94 -6.98 24.00
C LEU A 176 -1.62 -6.30 24.32
N THR A 177 -1.65 -5.40 25.29
CA THR A 177 -0.48 -4.62 25.74
C THR A 177 0.00 -5.11 27.11
N ASN A 178 1.14 -4.62 27.60
CA ASN A 178 1.60 -4.86 28.97
C ASN A 178 1.62 -6.35 29.37
N ASN A 179 2.25 -7.20 28.55
CA ASN A 179 2.26 -8.66 28.72
C ASN A 179 0.86 -9.31 28.79
N GLY A 180 -0.14 -8.69 28.15
CA GLY A 180 -1.51 -9.21 28.10
C GLY A 180 -1.65 -10.58 27.42
N HIS A 181 -0.59 -11.12 26.82
CA HIS A 181 -0.55 -12.49 26.30
C HIS A 181 -0.21 -13.54 27.37
N ILE A 182 0.14 -13.15 28.60
CA ILE A 182 0.32 -14.07 29.72
C ILE A 182 -1.05 -14.44 30.29
N PHE A 183 -1.53 -15.63 29.94
CA PHE A 183 -2.77 -16.16 30.48
C PHE A 183 -2.55 -16.64 31.91
N THR A 184 -3.47 -16.27 32.81
CA THR A 184 -3.44 -16.74 34.20
C THR A 184 -4.75 -17.43 34.57
N GLU A 185 -4.65 -18.46 35.40
CA GLU A 185 -5.78 -19.22 35.90
C GLU A 185 -5.62 -19.40 37.42
N PRO A 186 -6.62 -19.04 38.26
CA PRO A 186 -7.98 -18.64 37.89
C PRO A 186 -8.09 -17.22 37.29
N ASN A 187 -9.10 -17.00 36.45
CA ASN A 187 -9.50 -15.67 35.99
C ASN A 187 -9.92 -14.77 37.18
N PRO A 188 -9.43 -13.51 37.28
CA PRO A 188 -9.75 -12.59 38.37
C PRO A 188 -11.24 -12.19 38.46
N PHE A 189 -12.01 -12.40 37.40
CA PHE A 189 -13.43 -12.08 37.29
C PHE A 189 -14.34 -13.31 37.31
N ASN A 190 -13.82 -14.50 37.66
CA ASN A 190 -14.62 -15.71 37.74
C ASN A 190 -15.86 -15.51 38.63
N PRO A 191 -17.08 -15.86 38.17
CA PRO A 191 -18.24 -15.83 39.04
C PRO A 191 -18.18 -16.95 40.08
N ALA A 192 -18.95 -16.80 41.16
CA ALA A 192 -19.11 -17.83 42.20
C ALA A 192 -19.49 -19.20 41.61
N GLY A 193 -19.10 -20.28 42.30
CA GLY A 193 -19.21 -21.66 41.79
C GLY A 193 -18.11 -22.04 40.79
N ASN A 194 -17.05 -21.23 40.71
CA ASN A 194 -15.80 -21.47 40.00
C ASN A 194 -14.67 -20.94 40.90
N MET A 195 -13.48 -21.52 40.82
CA MET A 195 -12.29 -21.12 41.56
C MET A 195 -11.99 -19.62 41.43
N GLN A 196 -11.84 -18.98 42.59
CA GLN A 196 -11.45 -17.60 42.80
C GLN A 196 -9.92 -17.51 43.02
N LEU A 197 -9.36 -16.31 42.95
CA LEU A 197 -7.91 -16.08 43.14
C LEU A 197 -7.38 -16.60 44.49
N ASP A 198 -8.19 -16.51 45.54
CA ASP A 198 -7.78 -16.90 46.90
C ASP A 198 -7.98 -18.41 47.18
N ASP A 199 -8.57 -19.16 46.24
CA ASP A 199 -8.90 -20.57 46.41
C ASP A 199 -7.70 -21.52 46.18
N GLY A 200 -6.57 -21.00 45.68
CA GLY A 200 -5.37 -21.80 45.40
C GLY A 200 -4.29 -21.06 44.59
N PRO A 201 -3.26 -21.78 44.12
CA PRO A 201 -2.17 -21.17 43.36
C PRO A 201 -2.62 -20.70 41.98
N THR A 202 -2.02 -19.62 41.49
CA THR A 202 -2.20 -19.13 40.12
C THR A 202 -1.27 -19.88 39.16
N TYR A 203 -1.83 -20.49 38.12
CA TYR A 203 -1.08 -21.04 36.99
C TYR A 203 -0.98 -20.00 35.89
N SER A 204 0.20 -19.87 35.26
CA SER A 204 0.46 -18.89 34.20
C SER A 204 1.01 -19.55 32.95
N VAL A 205 0.56 -19.10 31.78
CA VAL A 205 1.00 -19.58 30.46
C VAL A 205 1.32 -18.38 29.59
N ASP A 206 2.55 -18.31 29.07
CA ASP A 206 2.89 -17.35 28.01
C ASP A 206 2.33 -17.87 26.69
N LEU A 207 1.19 -17.34 26.26
CA LEU A 207 0.51 -17.78 25.05
C LEU A 207 1.34 -17.55 23.78
N ASN A 208 2.27 -16.59 23.81
CA ASN A 208 3.13 -16.29 22.67
C ASN A 208 4.33 -17.22 22.65
N ASN A 209 5.13 -17.20 23.71
CA ASN A 209 6.54 -17.62 23.64
C ASN A 209 6.82 -18.99 24.26
N ASP A 210 5.85 -19.61 24.92
CA ASP A 210 6.05 -20.95 25.45
C ASP A 210 6.22 -21.96 24.29
N PRO A 211 7.42 -22.57 24.14
CA PRO A 211 7.73 -23.44 23.02
C PRO A 211 7.03 -24.80 23.10
N THR A 212 6.40 -25.12 24.23
CA THR A 212 5.66 -26.37 24.42
C THR A 212 4.23 -26.29 23.88
N LEU A 213 3.75 -25.08 23.56
CA LEU A 213 2.40 -24.87 23.07
C LEU A 213 2.30 -25.16 21.57
N PRO A 214 1.18 -25.75 21.09
CA PRO A 214 1.01 -26.05 19.67
C PRO A 214 0.99 -24.78 18.81
N THR A 215 1.66 -24.79 17.67
CA THR A 215 1.65 -23.68 16.69
C THR A 215 0.45 -23.76 15.74
N PRO A 216 0.04 -22.65 15.10
CA PRO A 216 0.64 -21.31 15.16
C PRO A 216 0.21 -20.50 16.39
N ARG A 217 1.06 -19.53 16.76
CA ARG A 217 0.85 -18.57 17.85
C ARG A 217 0.96 -17.14 17.34
N LEU A 218 0.36 -16.22 18.07
CA LEU A 218 0.61 -14.80 17.86
C LEU A 218 1.98 -14.44 18.45
N ARG A 219 2.53 -13.33 17.97
CA ARG A 219 3.77 -12.74 18.47
C ARG A 219 3.50 -11.29 18.84
N ALA A 220 4.23 -10.80 19.83
CA ALA A 220 4.28 -9.38 20.08
C ALA A 220 5.06 -8.67 18.96
N ASP A 221 4.63 -7.47 18.59
CA ASP A 221 5.40 -6.58 17.73
C ASP A 221 6.60 -5.96 18.49
N GLY A 222 7.39 -5.13 17.80
CA GLY A 222 8.55 -4.46 18.41
C GLY A 222 8.23 -3.55 19.60
N SER A 223 6.95 -3.20 19.83
CA SER A 223 6.51 -2.44 21.00
C SER A 223 6.10 -3.33 22.19
N GLY A 224 6.11 -4.66 22.01
CA GLY A 224 5.59 -5.61 22.99
C GLY A 224 4.07 -5.82 22.89
N THR A 225 3.40 -5.28 21.87
CA THR A 225 1.95 -5.42 21.67
C THR A 225 1.63 -6.67 20.87
N THR A 226 0.76 -7.53 21.40
CA THR A 226 0.24 -8.69 20.65
C THR A 226 -1.08 -8.33 20.00
N TRP A 227 -1.11 -8.20 18.68
CA TRP A 227 -2.33 -7.94 17.93
C TRP A 227 -3.12 -9.23 17.73
N VAL A 228 -4.38 -9.24 18.17
CA VAL A 228 -5.26 -10.40 18.08
C VAL A 228 -6.24 -10.18 16.92
N PRO A 229 -6.04 -10.80 15.75
CA PRO A 229 -6.82 -10.55 14.53
C PRO A 229 -8.12 -11.35 14.53
N ALA A 230 -8.96 -11.16 15.55
CA ALA A 230 -10.15 -11.97 15.77
C ALA A 230 -11.40 -11.47 15.02
N PHE A 231 -11.35 -10.29 14.39
CA PHE A 231 -12.48 -9.68 13.67
C PHE A 231 -13.73 -9.53 14.55
N THR A 232 -13.56 -8.91 15.71
CA THR A 232 -14.63 -8.71 16.71
C THR A 232 -14.31 -7.52 17.61
N ASP A 233 -15.33 -6.79 17.99
CA ASP A 233 -15.28 -5.75 19.02
C ASP A 233 -15.69 -6.25 20.41
N LEU A 234 -16.01 -7.55 20.53
CA LEU A 234 -16.50 -8.23 21.74
C LEU A 234 -17.78 -7.63 22.34
N LYS A 235 -18.56 -6.88 21.55
CA LYS A 235 -19.87 -6.32 21.95
C LYS A 235 -21.01 -7.25 21.58
N VAL A 236 -22.14 -7.10 22.29
CA VAL A 236 -23.43 -7.61 21.82
C VAL A 236 -24.16 -6.58 20.97
N HIS A 237 -24.70 -7.00 19.83
CA HIS A 237 -25.45 -6.15 18.90
C HIS A 237 -26.81 -6.75 18.59
N ASP A 238 -27.83 -5.91 18.46
CA ASP A 238 -29.10 -6.34 17.87
C ASP A 238 -28.93 -6.54 16.36
N ILE A 239 -29.16 -7.75 15.89
CA ILE A 239 -29.04 -8.13 14.47
C ILE A 239 -30.39 -8.54 13.87
N THR A 240 -31.51 -8.17 14.51
CA THR A 240 -32.87 -8.56 14.13
C THR A 240 -33.72 -7.35 13.74
N THR A 241 -34.78 -7.57 12.96
CA THR A 241 -35.76 -6.53 12.57
C THR A 241 -36.84 -6.26 13.63
N GLY A 242 -36.91 -7.07 14.69
CA GLY A 242 -37.89 -6.96 15.77
C GLY A 242 -38.44 -8.31 16.22
N ALA A 243 -39.57 -8.28 16.94
CA ALA A 243 -40.12 -9.45 17.64
C ALA A 243 -40.45 -10.66 16.75
N ASN A 244 -40.78 -10.42 15.47
CA ASN A 244 -41.18 -11.46 14.51
C ASN A 244 -40.04 -11.89 13.57
N ASP A 245 -38.83 -11.40 13.78
CA ASP A 245 -37.68 -11.79 12.98
C ASP A 245 -37.40 -13.30 13.15
N PRO A 246 -37.23 -14.06 12.07
CA PRO A 246 -36.98 -15.50 12.16
C PRO A 246 -35.66 -15.84 12.86
N ASN A 247 -34.74 -14.89 12.94
CA ASN A 247 -33.47 -15.06 13.64
C ASN A 247 -33.52 -14.49 15.07
N ARG A 248 -34.70 -14.20 15.61
CA ARG A 248 -34.85 -13.82 17.02
C ARG A 248 -35.07 -15.06 17.87
N GLU A 249 -34.29 -15.20 18.93
CA GLU A 249 -34.44 -16.31 19.86
C GLU A 249 -35.64 -16.07 20.80
N PRO A 250 -36.45 -17.09 21.11
CA PRO A 250 -37.63 -16.94 21.95
C PRO A 250 -37.26 -16.67 23.42
N LEU A 251 -36.03 -16.95 23.83
CA LEU A 251 -35.56 -16.84 25.21
C LEU A 251 -34.34 -15.91 25.30
N ASP A 252 -34.34 -14.99 26.27
CA ASP A 252 -33.17 -14.18 26.62
C ASP A 252 -32.43 -14.76 27.83
N GLN A 253 -31.35 -15.50 27.54
CA GLN A 253 -30.50 -16.14 28.54
C GLN A 253 -29.65 -15.15 29.37
N ASN A 254 -29.68 -13.85 29.04
CA ASN A 254 -29.09 -12.81 29.88
C ASN A 254 -30.05 -12.32 30.97
N GLN A 255 -31.30 -12.78 30.97
CA GLN A 255 -32.29 -12.50 32.01
C GLN A 255 -32.44 -13.68 32.97
N ALA A 256 -32.98 -13.42 34.16
CA ALA A 256 -33.26 -14.46 35.14
C ALA A 256 -34.25 -15.48 34.56
N ALA A 257 -33.92 -16.79 34.65
CA ALA A 257 -34.78 -17.86 34.15
C ALA A 257 -36.20 -17.75 34.73
N GLY A 258 -37.21 -17.88 33.87
CA GLY A 258 -38.62 -17.75 34.25
C GLY A 258 -39.14 -16.32 34.43
N SER A 259 -38.29 -15.29 34.34
CA SER A 259 -38.72 -13.89 34.41
C SER A 259 -39.46 -13.44 33.13
N PRO A 260 -40.26 -12.36 33.19
CA PRO A 260 -40.83 -11.76 31.98
C PRO A 260 -39.76 -11.39 30.94
N GLY A 261 -38.59 -10.91 31.36
CA GLY A 261 -37.49 -10.61 30.45
C GLY A 261 -36.95 -11.85 29.75
N PHE A 262 -36.86 -12.98 30.43
CA PHE A 262 -36.43 -14.25 29.84
C PHE A 262 -37.35 -14.69 28.70
N PHE A 263 -38.68 -14.58 28.88
CA PHE A 263 -39.66 -14.91 27.85
C PHE A 263 -39.92 -13.80 26.84
N ALA A 264 -39.34 -12.61 27.03
CA ALA A 264 -39.43 -11.54 26.04
C ALA A 264 -38.64 -11.89 24.76
N GLY A 265 -37.66 -12.79 24.84
CA GLY A 265 -36.79 -13.23 23.75
C GLY A 265 -35.61 -12.31 23.48
N ASN A 266 -34.69 -12.75 22.62
CA ASN A 266 -33.39 -12.11 22.40
C ASN A 266 -33.08 -11.89 20.92
N GLY A 267 -32.75 -10.64 20.58
CA GLY A 267 -32.20 -10.26 19.27
C GLY A 267 -30.71 -9.90 19.32
N LYS A 268 -30.08 -9.92 20.51
CA LYS A 268 -28.73 -9.41 20.74
C LYS A 268 -27.71 -10.53 20.84
N PHE A 269 -26.67 -10.48 20.03
CA PHE A 269 -25.63 -11.52 19.98
C PHE A 269 -24.24 -10.90 19.94
N ILE A 270 -23.26 -11.60 20.50
CA ILE A 270 -21.88 -11.13 20.47
C ILE A 270 -21.38 -11.11 19.03
N THR A 271 -20.64 -10.06 18.65
CA THR A 271 -19.96 -10.01 17.35
C THR A 271 -19.10 -11.26 17.19
N ARG A 272 -19.44 -12.09 16.20
CA ARG A 272 -18.74 -13.34 15.96
C ARG A 272 -17.28 -13.07 15.63
N LYS A 273 -16.38 -13.79 16.29
CA LYS A 273 -14.95 -13.81 15.95
C LYS A 273 -14.77 -14.47 14.59
N LEU A 274 -14.52 -13.69 13.53
CA LEU A 274 -14.46 -14.21 12.15
C LEU A 274 -13.15 -14.93 11.85
N TRP A 275 -12.14 -14.84 12.72
CA TRP A 275 -10.94 -15.66 12.54
C TRP A 275 -11.27 -17.17 12.56
N GLY A 276 -10.87 -17.88 11.51
CA GLY A 276 -11.29 -19.26 11.30
C GLY A 276 -12.78 -19.46 11.00
N LEU A 277 -13.46 -18.46 10.41
CA LEU A 277 -14.85 -18.55 9.95
C LEU A 277 -15.06 -19.71 8.97
N ALA A 278 -14.19 -19.84 7.97
CA ALA A 278 -14.35 -20.80 6.88
C ALA A 278 -14.26 -22.27 7.33
N SER A 279 -13.65 -22.52 8.50
CA SER A 279 -13.58 -23.85 9.11
C SER A 279 -14.79 -24.20 9.99
N LYS A 280 -15.82 -23.34 10.06
CA LYS A 280 -16.93 -23.48 11.00
C LYS A 280 -18.32 -23.27 10.37
N PRO A 281 -18.64 -23.87 9.21
CA PRO A 281 -20.05 -23.96 8.79
C PRO A 281 -20.82 -24.87 9.76
N ASN A 282 -22.12 -24.68 10.01
CA ASN A 282 -23.02 -23.63 9.50
C ASN A 282 -22.90 -22.30 10.28
N PHE A 283 -23.50 -21.24 9.72
CA PHE A 283 -23.36 -19.85 10.17
C PHE A 283 -24.59 -19.32 10.92
N PHE A 284 -24.42 -18.09 11.44
CA PHE A 284 -25.33 -17.42 12.39
C PHE A 284 -25.37 -18.09 13.77
N HIS A 285 -26.11 -17.52 14.72
CA HIS A 285 -26.13 -18.03 16.10
C HIS A 285 -26.87 -19.36 16.24
N HIS A 286 -27.87 -19.63 15.40
CA HIS A 286 -28.65 -20.87 15.40
C HIS A 286 -28.09 -21.95 14.45
N GLY A 287 -27.05 -21.64 13.65
CA GLY A 287 -26.39 -22.62 12.77
C GLY A 287 -27.26 -23.14 11.61
N MET A 288 -28.26 -22.38 11.14
CA MET A 288 -29.14 -22.83 10.03
C MET A 288 -28.73 -22.29 8.66
N LEU A 289 -27.80 -21.33 8.60
CA LEU A 289 -27.36 -20.75 7.32
C LEU A 289 -26.12 -21.49 6.81
N THR A 290 -26.19 -22.05 5.62
CA THR A 290 -25.11 -22.92 5.07
C THR A 290 -24.07 -22.15 4.25
N THR A 291 -24.35 -20.89 3.87
CA THR A 291 -23.43 -20.06 3.09
C THR A 291 -23.09 -18.74 3.80
N ILE A 292 -21.89 -18.23 3.54
CA ILE A 292 -21.44 -16.92 4.04
C ILE A 292 -22.33 -15.80 3.49
N ARG A 293 -22.78 -15.91 2.23
CA ARG A 293 -23.68 -14.92 1.61
C ARG A 293 -25.01 -14.85 2.36
N ASP A 294 -25.64 -15.99 2.63
CA ASP A 294 -26.90 -16.02 3.37
C ASP A 294 -26.72 -15.43 4.77
N ALA A 295 -25.59 -15.74 5.42
CA ALA A 295 -25.25 -15.15 6.71
C ALA A 295 -25.11 -13.62 6.64
N ILE A 296 -24.47 -13.08 5.60
CA ILE A 296 -24.37 -11.62 5.41
C ILE A 296 -25.77 -11.02 5.19
N THR A 297 -26.57 -11.60 4.30
CA THR A 297 -27.91 -11.08 3.96
C THR A 297 -28.91 -11.20 5.12
N ALA A 298 -28.70 -12.12 6.06
CA ALA A 298 -29.50 -12.26 7.28
C ALA A 298 -29.24 -11.18 8.34
N HIS A 299 -28.20 -10.35 8.19
CA HIS A 299 -27.95 -9.25 9.12
C HIS A 299 -29.06 -8.19 9.03
N ALA A 300 -29.59 -7.81 10.18
CA ALA A 300 -30.53 -6.70 10.34
C ALA A 300 -30.12 -5.82 11.54
N GLY A 301 -31.08 -5.07 12.11
CA GLY A 301 -30.84 -4.24 13.29
C GLY A 301 -29.69 -3.25 13.11
N GLU A 302 -28.73 -3.28 14.02
CA GLU A 302 -27.54 -2.42 14.03
C GLU A 302 -26.62 -2.65 12.81
N ALA A 303 -26.71 -3.82 12.17
CA ALA A 303 -25.91 -4.16 10.99
C ALA A 303 -26.62 -3.88 9.65
N LEU A 304 -27.83 -3.31 9.66
CA LEU A 304 -28.63 -3.10 8.45
C LEU A 304 -27.93 -2.25 7.39
N SER A 305 -27.23 -1.19 7.80
CA SER A 305 -26.51 -0.31 6.86
C SER A 305 -25.39 -1.05 6.14
N SER A 306 -24.57 -1.82 6.85
CA SER A 306 -23.49 -2.63 6.27
C SER A 306 -24.05 -3.73 5.36
N LYS A 307 -25.18 -4.33 5.73
CA LYS A 307 -25.89 -5.31 4.89
C LYS A 307 -26.43 -4.68 3.60
N GLN A 308 -27.04 -3.50 3.68
CA GLN A 308 -27.51 -2.76 2.49
C GLN A 308 -26.35 -2.33 1.60
N ALA A 309 -25.22 -1.90 2.19
CA ALA A 309 -24.03 -1.55 1.45
C ALA A 309 -23.44 -2.77 0.72
N PHE A 310 -23.45 -3.96 1.36
CA PHE A 310 -23.10 -5.22 0.70
C PHE A 310 -24.04 -5.56 -0.46
N ASP A 311 -25.36 -5.46 -0.25
CA ASP A 311 -26.36 -5.72 -1.30
C ASP A 311 -26.20 -4.77 -2.50
N ALA A 312 -25.72 -3.54 -2.27
CA ALA A 312 -25.46 -2.53 -3.29
C ALA A 312 -24.12 -2.70 -4.03
N LEU A 313 -23.21 -3.54 -3.55
CA LEU A 313 -21.96 -3.85 -4.25
C LEU A 313 -22.24 -4.55 -5.59
N SER A 314 -21.31 -4.39 -6.54
CA SER A 314 -21.34 -5.21 -7.75
C SER A 314 -21.24 -6.70 -7.40
N PRO A 315 -21.77 -7.62 -8.21
CA PRO A 315 -21.62 -9.05 -7.97
C PRO A 315 -20.16 -9.49 -7.81
N GLN A 316 -19.24 -8.84 -8.50
CA GLN A 316 -17.80 -9.08 -8.38
C GLN A 316 -17.27 -8.66 -7.01
N ASP A 317 -17.63 -7.47 -6.51
CA ASP A 317 -17.22 -6.98 -5.20
C ASP A 317 -17.84 -7.81 -4.06
N GLN A 318 -19.09 -8.25 -4.20
CA GLN A 318 -19.71 -9.20 -3.25
C GLN A 318 -18.95 -10.52 -3.20
N ASN A 319 -18.57 -11.07 -4.36
CA ASN A 319 -17.77 -12.29 -4.44
C ASN A 319 -16.38 -12.08 -3.85
N ALA A 320 -15.74 -10.94 -4.09
CA ALA A 320 -14.43 -10.61 -3.52
C ALA A 320 -14.48 -10.59 -1.99
N LEU A 321 -15.49 -9.96 -1.39
CA LEU A 321 -15.68 -9.97 0.07
C LEU A 321 -15.90 -11.39 0.61
N ILE A 322 -16.67 -12.22 -0.10
CA ILE A 322 -16.85 -13.63 0.27
C ILE A 322 -15.53 -14.40 0.17
N GLU A 323 -14.72 -14.19 -0.85
CA GLU A 323 -13.38 -14.81 -0.97
C GLU A 323 -12.45 -14.37 0.16
N PHE A 324 -12.49 -13.09 0.57
CA PHE A 324 -11.79 -12.63 1.77
C PHE A 324 -12.20 -13.42 3.02
N LEU A 325 -13.51 -13.54 3.28
CA LEU A 325 -14.02 -14.27 4.44
C LEU A 325 -13.68 -15.77 4.40
N LYS A 326 -13.66 -16.36 3.20
CA LYS A 326 -13.21 -17.73 2.97
C LYS A 326 -11.72 -17.91 3.26
N SER A 327 -10.90 -16.86 3.23
CA SER A 327 -9.50 -16.97 3.61
C SER A 327 -9.30 -17.21 5.11
N LEU A 328 -10.28 -16.94 5.98
CA LEU A 328 -10.13 -17.04 7.44
C LEU A 328 -10.37 -18.47 7.93
N HIS A 329 -9.31 -19.20 8.30
CA HIS A 329 -9.35 -20.64 8.61
C HIS A 329 -8.78 -21.01 9.99
N ASN A 330 -9.30 -22.08 10.60
CA ASN A 330 -8.52 -22.80 11.61
C ASN A 330 -7.37 -23.48 10.86
N LEU A 331 -6.13 -23.21 11.25
CA LEU A 331 -4.97 -23.80 10.62
C LEU A 331 -4.65 -25.16 11.24
N PRO A 332 -4.03 -26.10 10.50
CA PRO A 332 -3.53 -27.33 11.08
C PRO A 332 -2.62 -27.08 12.28
N GLU A 333 -2.72 -27.91 13.31
CA GLU A 333 -1.78 -27.88 14.42
C GLU A 333 -0.35 -28.12 13.90
N GLY A 334 0.61 -27.35 14.41
CA GLY A 334 1.99 -27.40 13.91
C GLY A 334 2.25 -26.43 12.76
N SER A 335 1.26 -25.66 12.30
CA SER A 335 1.47 -24.74 11.17
C SER A 335 2.59 -23.73 11.46
N PRO A 336 3.48 -23.48 10.49
CA PRO A 336 4.66 -22.64 10.69
C PRO A 336 4.34 -21.13 10.78
N SER A 337 3.15 -20.71 10.35
CA SER A 337 2.72 -19.31 10.28
C SER A 337 1.21 -19.20 10.51
N THR A 338 0.74 -18.02 10.90
CA THR A 338 -0.69 -17.66 10.98
C THR A 338 -1.29 -17.33 9.61
N THR A 339 -0.48 -17.31 8.55
CA THR A 339 -0.94 -17.17 7.17
C THR A 339 -0.22 -18.18 6.31
N LEU A 340 -1.00 -18.99 5.58
CA LEU A 340 -0.52 -20.04 4.71
C LEU A 340 -1.03 -19.84 3.28
N SER A 341 -0.33 -20.38 2.30
CA SER A 341 -0.85 -20.63 0.96
C SER A 341 -1.74 -21.88 0.94
N ALA A 342 -2.46 -22.09 -0.17
CA ALA A 342 -3.37 -23.25 -0.32
C ALA A 342 -2.67 -24.61 -0.23
N ASP A 343 -1.35 -24.67 -0.44
CA ASP A 343 -0.50 -25.86 -0.29
C ASP A 343 0.11 -26.00 1.13
N GLY A 344 -0.28 -25.12 2.07
CA GLY A 344 0.13 -25.18 3.47
C GLY A 344 1.50 -24.55 3.78
N GLN A 345 2.16 -23.94 2.80
CA GLN A 345 3.41 -23.19 3.04
C GLN A 345 3.12 -21.84 3.72
N PRO A 346 4.04 -21.30 4.54
CA PRO A 346 3.93 -19.92 5.02
C PRO A 346 3.71 -18.95 3.86
N ARG A 347 2.73 -18.07 4.00
CA ARG A 347 2.45 -17.00 3.03
C ARG A 347 2.36 -15.68 3.75
N VAL A 348 2.86 -14.62 3.12
CA VAL A 348 2.85 -13.30 3.74
C VAL A 348 1.75 -12.44 3.14
N TRP A 349 0.92 -11.84 4.01
CA TRP A 349 -0.33 -11.20 3.64
C TRP A 349 -0.61 -9.92 4.46
N PRO A 350 -1.15 -8.83 3.87
CA PRO A 350 -1.45 -8.63 2.45
C PRO A 350 -0.17 -8.71 1.58
N PRO A 351 -0.28 -8.96 0.27
CA PRO A 351 0.89 -8.92 -0.59
C PRO A 351 1.41 -7.48 -0.52
N HIS A 352 2.62 -7.31 0.00
CA HIS A 352 3.19 -5.99 0.13
C HIS A 352 3.38 -5.41 -1.28
N ARG A 353 2.50 -4.49 -1.68
CA ARG A 353 2.70 -3.69 -2.90
C ARG A 353 3.52 -2.49 -2.50
N VAL A 354 4.79 -2.50 -2.90
CA VAL A 354 5.67 -1.34 -2.83
C VAL A 354 4.97 -0.20 -3.58
N THR A 355 4.69 0.91 -2.91
CA THR A 355 4.16 2.13 -3.55
C THR A 355 5.27 3.08 -3.95
N GLU A 356 6.36 3.12 -3.19
CA GLU A 356 7.47 4.04 -3.42
C GLU A 356 8.75 3.47 -2.79
N VAL A 357 9.92 3.80 -3.33
CA VAL A 357 11.21 3.47 -2.74
C VAL A 357 12.02 4.77 -2.67
N THR A 358 12.31 5.26 -1.47
CA THR A 358 13.10 6.49 -1.24
C THR A 358 14.46 6.16 -0.64
N THR A 359 15.34 7.15 -0.56
CA THR A 359 16.56 7.08 0.25
C THR A 359 16.37 7.84 1.56
N SER A 360 17.10 7.46 2.61
CA SER A 360 17.08 8.21 3.88
C SER A 360 17.60 9.64 3.66
N PRO A 361 17.20 10.61 4.50
CA PRO A 361 17.61 12.02 4.36
C PRO A 361 19.14 12.24 4.40
N GLU A 362 19.89 11.27 4.92
CA GLU A 362 21.35 11.27 4.99
C GLU A 362 22.02 10.44 3.87
N GLY A 363 21.23 9.89 2.94
CA GLY A 363 21.70 9.24 1.72
C GLY A 363 22.31 7.85 1.91
N MET A 364 22.08 7.19 3.06
CA MET A 364 22.77 5.95 3.39
C MET A 364 21.90 4.68 3.38
N ASP A 365 20.56 4.78 3.37
CA ASP A 365 19.67 3.62 3.36
C ASP A 365 18.52 3.76 2.36
N LEU A 366 18.09 2.64 1.77
CA LEU A 366 16.85 2.53 0.98
C LEU A 366 15.65 2.35 1.92
N MET A 367 14.63 3.18 1.75
CA MET A 367 13.34 3.08 2.45
C MET A 367 12.27 2.61 1.47
N VAL A 368 11.54 1.55 1.82
CA VAL A 368 10.47 0.98 0.99
C VAL A 368 9.11 1.35 1.59
N HIS A 369 8.25 1.99 0.80
CA HIS A 369 6.91 2.44 1.18
C HIS A 369 5.83 1.52 0.63
N TRP A 370 4.67 1.47 1.29
CA TRP A 370 3.59 0.51 1.03
C TRP A 370 2.21 1.19 0.91
N GLN A 371 1.30 0.60 0.13
CA GLN A 371 -0.07 1.10 0.00
C GLN A 371 -0.86 0.86 1.30
N GLY A 372 -1.35 1.94 1.94
CA GLY A 372 -2.13 1.87 3.19
C GLY A 372 -1.60 2.71 4.36
N GLY A 373 -0.53 3.48 4.18
CA GLY A 373 -0.02 4.43 5.17
C GLY A 373 1.22 3.92 5.90
N THR A 374 2.00 4.89 6.36
CA THR A 374 3.28 4.72 7.04
C THR A 374 3.11 3.89 8.32
N THR A 375 3.71 2.70 8.30
CA THR A 375 3.94 1.83 9.46
C THR A 375 2.73 1.07 10.01
N ILE A 376 2.53 -0.14 9.51
CA ILE A 376 2.23 -1.31 10.35
C ILE A 376 3.10 -2.46 9.83
N SER A 377 4.21 -2.76 10.50
CA SER A 377 4.92 -4.02 10.28
C SER A 377 4.12 -5.13 10.97
N PRO A 378 3.86 -6.23 10.26
CA PRO A 378 4.43 -7.47 10.76
C PRO A 378 5.13 -8.27 9.66
N THR A 379 6.29 -8.79 10.02
CA THR A 379 7.24 -9.65 9.29
C THR A 379 8.28 -8.92 8.42
N GLU A 380 9.54 -9.02 8.85
CA GLU A 380 10.72 -8.86 7.98
C GLU A 380 10.59 -9.85 6.82
N ARG A 381 10.27 -9.37 5.62
CA ARG A 381 10.47 -10.14 4.40
C ARG A 381 11.90 -9.91 3.90
N SER A 382 12.55 -10.97 3.45
CA SER A 382 13.77 -10.85 2.66
C SER A 382 13.39 -10.43 1.24
N TYR A 383 13.92 -9.29 0.80
CA TYR A 383 13.80 -8.82 -0.57
C TYR A 383 15.07 -9.15 -1.33
N GLN A 384 14.92 -9.46 -2.61
CA GLN A 384 16.02 -9.58 -3.55
C GLN A 384 16.15 -8.26 -4.28
N VAL A 385 17.19 -7.51 -3.95
CA VAL A 385 17.57 -6.37 -4.76
C VAL A 385 18.51 -6.88 -5.84
N GLN A 386 18.06 -6.87 -7.07
CA GLN A 386 18.90 -7.09 -8.22
C GLN A 386 19.51 -5.76 -8.62
N THR A 387 20.83 -5.71 -8.71
CA THR A 387 21.54 -4.51 -9.19
C THR A 387 22.26 -4.80 -10.49
N SER A 388 22.25 -3.86 -11.42
CA SER A 388 23.08 -3.93 -12.63
C SER A 388 23.68 -2.57 -12.97
N THR A 389 24.86 -2.56 -13.60
CA THR A 389 25.43 -1.38 -14.27
C THR A 389 25.20 -1.43 -15.79
N ASP A 390 24.67 -2.54 -16.29
CA ASP A 390 24.37 -2.80 -17.69
C ASP A 390 22.91 -3.25 -17.81
N LEU A 391 22.04 -2.33 -18.23
CA LEU A 391 20.62 -2.61 -18.40
C LEU A 391 20.33 -3.44 -19.65
N VAL A 392 21.16 -3.35 -20.70
CA VAL A 392 20.95 -4.02 -21.99
C VAL A 392 21.12 -5.52 -21.83
N ASN A 393 22.21 -5.93 -21.19
CA ASN A 393 22.48 -7.34 -20.89
C ASN A 393 21.95 -7.74 -19.53
N TRP A 394 20.93 -7.04 -19.01
CA TRP A 394 20.34 -7.40 -17.73
C TRP A 394 19.49 -8.66 -17.87
N THR A 395 20.18 -9.80 -17.87
CA THR A 395 19.55 -11.10 -17.70
C THR A 395 19.07 -11.20 -16.26
N ASP A 396 17.84 -11.65 -16.05
CA ASP A 396 17.36 -11.98 -14.71
C ASP A 396 18.32 -13.02 -14.10
N LEU A 397 19.08 -12.60 -13.08
CA LEU A 397 20.17 -13.40 -12.50
C LEU A 397 19.64 -14.50 -11.57
N GLY A 398 18.32 -14.65 -11.46
CA GLY A 398 17.73 -15.50 -10.44
C GLY A 398 17.91 -14.91 -9.04
N PRO A 399 17.79 -15.73 -7.99
CA PRO A 399 17.59 -15.22 -6.64
C PRO A 399 18.79 -14.46 -6.08
N ALA A 400 18.63 -13.19 -5.69
CA ALA A 400 19.62 -12.48 -4.88
C ALA A 400 19.78 -13.14 -3.50
N THR A 401 21.02 -13.30 -3.05
CA THR A 401 21.34 -13.85 -1.73
C THR A 401 20.89 -12.87 -0.65
N THR A 402 20.12 -13.37 0.31
CA THR A 402 19.57 -12.64 1.46
C THR A 402 20.62 -11.77 2.17
N ASP A 403 20.22 -10.56 2.55
CA ASP A 403 20.99 -9.45 3.15
C ASP A 403 21.88 -8.66 2.18
N ILE A 404 21.33 -7.56 1.65
CA ILE A 404 22.13 -6.50 1.04
C ILE A 404 21.95 -5.23 1.88
N SER A 405 22.95 -4.97 2.74
CA SER A 405 23.31 -3.58 3.06
C SER A 405 23.91 -3.00 1.78
N LEU A 406 23.19 -2.09 1.11
CA LEU A 406 23.70 -1.44 -0.10
C LEU A 406 24.75 -0.38 0.27
N THR A 407 25.88 -0.80 0.82
CA THR A 407 27.15 -0.07 0.70
C THR A 407 27.80 -0.45 -0.63
N ALA A 408 27.09 -0.28 -1.75
CA ALA A 408 27.72 -0.38 -3.07
C ALA A 408 28.64 0.83 -3.26
N PRO A 409 29.82 0.68 -3.89
CA PRO A 409 30.76 1.77 -4.07
C PRO A 409 30.08 2.90 -4.86
N MET A 410 29.87 4.04 -4.21
CA MET A 410 29.18 5.25 -4.72
C MET A 410 29.90 5.95 -5.89
N ASN A 411 30.86 5.27 -6.52
CA ASN A 411 31.73 5.80 -7.58
C ASN A 411 31.35 5.28 -8.97
N LEU A 412 30.26 4.52 -9.10
CA LEU A 412 29.82 4.02 -10.39
C LEU A 412 29.09 5.13 -11.19
N PRO A 413 29.32 5.22 -12.51
CA PRO A 413 28.67 6.22 -13.35
C PRO A 413 27.15 5.99 -13.47
N ARG A 414 26.66 4.77 -13.24
CA ARG A 414 25.23 4.43 -13.22
C ARG A 414 24.97 3.15 -12.45
N GLN A 415 23.76 3.00 -11.91
CA GLN A 415 23.32 1.77 -11.29
C GLN A 415 21.80 1.63 -11.38
N PHE A 416 21.34 0.42 -11.68
CA PHE A 416 19.94 0.06 -11.82
C PHE A 416 19.55 -0.96 -10.76
N PHE A 417 18.30 -0.92 -10.35
CA PHE A 417 17.75 -1.74 -9.29
C PHE A 417 16.38 -2.27 -9.70
N ARG A 418 16.15 -3.53 -9.38
CA ARG A 418 14.82 -4.15 -9.28
C ARG A 418 14.72 -4.80 -7.92
N ILE A 419 13.53 -4.76 -7.35
CA ILE A 419 13.24 -5.46 -6.11
C ILE A 419 12.24 -6.57 -6.45
N ALA A 420 12.61 -7.79 -6.12
CA ALA A 420 11.73 -8.94 -6.14
C ALA A 420 11.61 -9.50 -4.73
N LEU A 421 10.52 -10.20 -4.46
CA LEU A 421 10.36 -10.89 -3.20
C LEU A 421 11.00 -12.27 -3.29
N VAL A 422 11.81 -12.67 -2.28
CA VAL A 422 12.41 -14.02 -2.26
C VAL A 422 11.29 -15.07 -2.24
N GLY A 423 11.28 -15.98 -3.22
CA GLY A 423 10.46 -17.19 -3.20
C GLY A 423 9.01 -17.06 -3.70
N GLU A 424 8.62 -15.92 -4.28
CA GLU A 424 7.27 -15.69 -4.81
C GLU A 424 7.31 -15.35 -6.31
N PRO A 425 6.33 -15.77 -7.13
CA PRO A 425 6.31 -15.56 -8.59
C PRO A 425 5.91 -14.13 -9.00
N ALA A 426 5.95 -13.15 -8.10
CA ALA A 426 5.59 -11.77 -8.43
C ALA A 426 6.63 -11.17 -9.41
N PRO A 427 6.19 -10.45 -10.46
CA PRO A 427 7.11 -9.75 -11.34
C PRO A 427 7.89 -8.71 -10.51
N PRO A 428 9.19 -8.51 -10.79
CA PRO A 428 10.00 -7.52 -10.09
C PRO A 428 9.38 -6.12 -10.22
N THR A 429 9.75 -5.21 -9.32
CA THR A 429 9.41 -3.78 -9.44
C THR A 429 9.80 -3.25 -10.83
N GLU A 430 9.24 -2.11 -11.23
CA GLU A 430 9.78 -1.38 -12.38
C GLU A 430 11.28 -1.12 -12.17
N PRO A 431 12.12 -1.19 -13.22
CA PRO A 431 13.50 -0.77 -13.11
C PRO A 431 13.58 0.68 -12.65
N THR A 432 14.35 0.90 -11.60
CA THR A 432 14.71 2.23 -11.12
C THR A 432 16.23 2.35 -11.10
N GLY A 433 16.77 3.56 -11.05
CA GLY A 433 18.22 3.72 -11.04
C GLY A 433 18.67 5.15 -10.93
N TYR A 434 19.99 5.33 -11.03
CA TYR A 434 20.60 6.64 -11.17
C TYR A 434 21.66 6.66 -12.26
N VAL A 435 21.86 7.85 -12.83
CA VAL A 435 23.00 8.18 -13.68
C VAL A 435 23.75 9.35 -13.04
N SER A 436 25.03 9.15 -12.78
CA SER A 436 25.95 10.16 -12.25
C SER A 436 26.51 11.00 -13.38
N MET A 437 26.48 12.31 -13.18
CA MET A 437 27.01 13.31 -14.10
C MET A 437 27.92 14.26 -13.35
N ALA A 438 28.88 14.86 -14.04
CA ALA A 438 29.79 15.81 -13.44
C ALA A 438 30.10 16.95 -14.39
N VAL A 439 30.12 18.17 -13.84
CA VAL A 439 30.66 19.35 -14.49
C VAL A 439 32.06 19.59 -13.93
N PRO A 440 33.13 19.58 -14.75
CA PRO A 440 34.47 19.92 -14.29
C PRO A 440 34.54 21.30 -13.63
N ALA A 441 35.60 21.54 -12.86
CA ALA A 441 35.87 22.87 -12.29
C ALA A 441 35.98 23.93 -13.41
N ALA A 442 35.40 25.11 -13.20
CA ALA A 442 35.43 26.24 -14.12
C ALA A 442 35.06 25.85 -15.58
N SER A 443 34.01 25.04 -15.73
CA SER A 443 33.64 24.40 -16.99
C SER A 443 32.12 24.37 -17.20
N GLU A 444 31.71 23.91 -18.37
CA GLU A 444 30.34 23.48 -18.64
C GLU A 444 30.27 22.04 -19.14
N ALA A 445 29.09 21.47 -19.10
CA ALA A 445 28.76 20.15 -19.66
C ALA A 445 27.32 20.17 -20.19
N THR A 446 27.07 19.43 -21.27
CA THR A 446 25.74 19.34 -21.89
C THR A 446 25.06 18.06 -21.42
N PHE A 447 23.88 18.20 -20.82
CA PHE A 447 23.15 17.10 -20.20
C PHE A 447 21.69 17.05 -20.62
N ALA A 448 21.03 15.94 -20.33
CA ALA A 448 19.59 15.76 -20.39
C ALA A 448 19.16 14.68 -19.39
N ALA A 449 17.86 14.56 -19.11
CA ALA A 449 17.36 13.52 -18.22
C ALA A 449 17.45 12.14 -18.91
N PRO A 450 18.19 11.17 -18.37
CA PRO A 450 18.19 9.80 -18.90
C PRO A 450 17.06 8.93 -18.32
N LEU A 451 16.42 9.40 -17.26
CA LEU A 451 15.39 8.72 -16.48
C LEU A 451 14.16 9.61 -16.36
N ILE A 452 13.02 9.02 -16.02
CA ILE A 452 11.78 9.74 -15.75
C ILE A 452 11.47 9.73 -14.25
N ARG A 453 10.72 10.72 -13.80
CA ARG A 453 10.16 10.68 -12.44
C ARG A 453 9.11 9.57 -12.34
N PRO A 454 8.83 9.07 -11.12
CA PRO A 454 7.74 8.11 -10.91
C PRO A 454 6.40 8.64 -11.44
N HIS A 455 5.66 7.80 -12.16
CA HIS A 455 4.35 8.17 -12.67
C HIS A 455 3.33 8.33 -11.53
N ALA A 456 2.47 9.34 -11.61
CA ALA A 456 1.35 9.55 -10.69
C ALA A 456 0.13 8.68 -11.04
N PHE A 457 0.03 8.24 -12.30
CA PHE A 457 -1.09 7.42 -12.78
C PHE A 457 -0.69 6.66 -14.03
N ARG A 458 -1.28 5.47 -14.22
CA ARG A 458 -1.32 4.73 -15.48
C ARG A 458 -2.76 4.40 -15.79
N GLY A 459 -3.15 4.54 -17.05
CA GLY A 459 -4.50 4.18 -17.45
C GLY A 459 -4.64 4.06 -18.94
N ARG A 460 -5.89 3.81 -19.35
CA ARG A 460 -6.26 3.59 -20.73
C ARG A 460 -7.12 4.75 -21.22
N ILE A 461 -6.90 5.15 -22.47
CA ILE A 461 -7.60 6.23 -23.14
C ILE A 461 -9.00 5.75 -23.52
N ARG A 462 -10.00 6.43 -22.97
CA ARG A 462 -11.41 6.21 -23.25
C ARG A 462 -11.87 7.01 -24.46
N ALA A 463 -11.62 8.31 -24.47
CA ALA A 463 -12.01 9.19 -25.57
C ALA A 463 -10.98 10.29 -25.79
N ILE A 464 -10.96 10.82 -27.01
CA ILE A 464 -10.15 11.96 -27.41
C ILE A 464 -11.07 12.98 -28.07
N SER A 465 -10.96 14.24 -27.68
CA SER A 465 -11.67 15.35 -28.31
C SER A 465 -10.76 16.57 -28.39
N GLY A 466 -10.32 16.90 -29.61
CA GLY A 466 -9.29 17.94 -29.81
C GLY A 466 -8.00 17.58 -29.08
N ASN A 467 -7.59 18.42 -28.13
CA ASN A 467 -6.41 18.23 -27.27
C ASN A 467 -6.76 17.63 -25.89
N GLN A 468 -7.98 17.14 -25.71
CA GLN A 468 -8.44 16.52 -24.47
C GLN A 468 -8.42 15.00 -24.58
N ILE A 469 -7.94 14.34 -23.53
CA ILE A 469 -7.99 12.89 -23.35
C ILE A 469 -8.86 12.59 -22.12
N SER A 470 -9.82 11.68 -22.22
CA SER A 470 -10.45 11.07 -21.05
C SER A 470 -9.97 9.63 -20.87
N VAL A 471 -9.93 9.15 -19.63
CA VAL A 471 -9.48 7.80 -19.29
C VAL A 471 -10.63 6.91 -18.79
N THR A 472 -10.49 5.59 -18.90
CA THR A 472 -11.51 4.63 -18.40
C THR A 472 -11.51 4.54 -16.88
N ASP A 473 -12.60 4.02 -16.32
CA ASP A 473 -12.75 3.59 -14.91
C ASP A 473 -12.76 4.69 -13.84
N GLY A 474 -13.11 5.94 -14.19
CA GLY A 474 -13.47 6.99 -13.22
C GLY A 474 -12.42 7.20 -12.12
N PRO A 475 -11.21 7.67 -12.47
CA PRO A 475 -10.11 7.81 -11.51
C PRO A 475 -10.36 8.91 -10.46
N ASN A 476 -11.41 9.72 -10.62
CA ASN A 476 -11.88 10.73 -9.66
C ASN A 476 -10.79 11.71 -9.19
N TRP A 477 -9.98 12.22 -10.13
CA TRP A 477 -8.94 13.20 -9.82
C TRP A 477 -9.52 14.52 -9.31
N ALA A 478 -8.79 15.21 -8.42
CA ALA A 478 -9.12 16.59 -8.11
C ALA A 478 -8.87 17.48 -9.35
N ALA A 479 -9.73 18.47 -9.57
CA ALA A 479 -9.56 19.41 -10.67
C ALA A 479 -8.21 20.12 -10.60
N ASN A 480 -7.48 20.15 -11.72
CA ASN A 480 -6.13 20.72 -11.84
C ASN A 480 -5.07 20.13 -10.90
N ALA A 481 -5.26 18.90 -10.38
CA ALA A 481 -4.25 18.17 -9.61
C ALA A 481 -2.90 17.98 -10.34
N PHE A 482 -2.87 18.08 -11.67
CA PHE A 482 -1.67 17.83 -12.48
C PHE A 482 -1.04 19.10 -13.08
N VAL A 483 -1.53 20.27 -12.67
CA VAL A 483 -1.06 21.57 -13.15
C VAL A 483 -0.53 22.37 -11.99
N LYS A 484 0.60 23.05 -12.17
CA LYS A 484 1.14 23.96 -11.15
C LYS A 484 0.12 25.06 -10.82
N SER A 485 -0.57 24.90 -9.70
CA SER A 485 -1.60 25.84 -9.22
C SER A 485 -1.81 25.67 -7.71
N GLY A 486 -1.87 26.79 -6.98
CA GLY A 486 -2.04 26.77 -5.52
C GLY A 486 -0.94 25.94 -4.81
N PRO A 487 -1.29 24.92 -4.00
CA PRO A 487 -0.32 24.09 -3.28
C PRO A 487 0.43 23.10 -4.18
N GLN A 488 0.01 22.89 -5.44
CA GLN A 488 0.68 21.99 -6.37
C GLN A 488 1.85 22.71 -7.04
N THR A 489 3.08 22.27 -6.75
CA THR A 489 4.31 22.95 -7.19
C THR A 489 4.83 22.46 -8.54
N THR A 490 4.41 21.28 -8.99
CA THR A 490 4.91 20.62 -10.20
C THR A 490 3.84 20.53 -11.30
N THR A 491 4.24 20.72 -12.56
CA THR A 491 3.42 20.40 -13.75
C THR A 491 3.72 18.97 -14.22
N TYR A 492 2.71 18.30 -14.78
CA TYR A 492 2.82 16.92 -15.25
C TYR A 492 2.62 16.83 -16.76
N ALA A 493 3.16 15.77 -17.36
CA ALA A 493 2.90 15.37 -18.73
C ALA A 493 2.00 14.14 -18.76
N ALA A 494 1.17 14.03 -19.80
CA ALA A 494 0.62 12.77 -20.25
C ALA A 494 1.55 12.20 -21.33
N VAL A 495 2.04 10.99 -21.11
CA VAL A 495 2.87 10.26 -22.08
C VAL A 495 2.09 9.07 -22.61
N ILE A 496 1.89 9.03 -23.92
CA ILE A 496 1.24 7.90 -24.59
C ILE A 496 2.24 6.74 -24.64
N THR A 497 1.88 5.55 -24.16
CA THR A 497 2.84 4.44 -24.03
C THR A 497 2.63 3.30 -25.02
N THR A 498 1.50 3.27 -25.73
CA THR A 498 1.21 2.25 -26.74
C THR A 498 0.58 2.84 -27.99
N GLY A 499 0.61 2.07 -29.09
CA GLY A 499 0.07 2.47 -30.39
C GLY A 499 1.04 3.32 -31.22
N GLU A 500 0.56 3.84 -32.35
CA GLU A 500 1.38 4.56 -33.34
C GLU A 500 2.00 5.86 -32.81
N LYS A 501 1.39 6.46 -31.79
CA LYS A 501 1.89 7.69 -31.13
C LYS A 501 2.60 7.39 -29.81
N ALA A 502 3.00 6.15 -29.54
CA ALA A 502 3.77 5.82 -28.34
C ALA A 502 5.03 6.71 -28.24
N GLY A 503 5.28 7.22 -27.04
CA GLY A 503 6.29 8.25 -26.74
C GLY A 503 5.78 9.68 -26.82
N LEU A 504 4.59 9.95 -27.38
CA LEU A 504 4.05 11.30 -27.49
C LEU A 504 3.87 11.90 -26.08
N VAL A 505 4.50 13.06 -25.86
CA VAL A 505 4.44 13.81 -24.61
C VAL A 505 3.55 15.04 -24.80
N GLY A 506 2.51 15.16 -23.98
CA GLY A 506 1.69 16.37 -23.89
C GLY A 506 1.75 16.98 -22.49
N MET A 507 2.06 18.27 -22.38
CA MET A 507 2.04 18.98 -21.10
C MET A 507 0.59 19.13 -20.63
N ILE A 508 0.28 18.72 -19.41
CA ILE A 508 -1.08 18.88 -18.86
C ILE A 508 -1.26 20.34 -18.47
N THR A 509 -2.27 20.97 -19.07
CA THR A 509 -2.63 22.39 -18.86
C THR A 509 -3.90 22.56 -18.04
N ALA A 510 -4.74 21.53 -17.99
CA ALA A 510 -5.87 21.41 -17.08
C ALA A 510 -6.24 19.93 -16.90
N ASN A 511 -6.91 19.58 -15.81
CA ASN A 511 -7.58 18.29 -15.68
C ASN A 511 -8.90 18.38 -14.92
N THR A 512 -9.83 17.48 -15.25
CA THR A 512 -11.05 17.20 -14.47
C THR A 512 -10.87 15.92 -13.66
N GLU A 513 -11.97 15.31 -13.22
CA GLU A 513 -11.99 14.03 -12.51
C GLU A 513 -11.48 12.84 -13.33
N ASP A 514 -11.56 12.90 -14.65
CA ASP A 514 -11.26 11.80 -15.56
C ASP A 514 -10.66 12.24 -16.91
N SER A 515 -10.41 13.54 -17.08
CA SER A 515 -9.89 14.09 -18.34
C SER A 515 -8.71 15.02 -18.16
N LEU A 516 -7.84 15.05 -19.17
CA LEU A 516 -6.63 15.87 -19.25
C LEU A 516 -6.75 16.77 -20.48
N THR A 517 -6.45 18.05 -20.34
CA THR A 517 -6.27 18.99 -21.44
C THR A 517 -4.78 19.20 -21.69
N LEU A 518 -4.32 18.92 -22.90
CA LEU A 518 -2.90 18.87 -23.23
C LEU A 518 -2.46 20.07 -24.08
N TRP A 519 -1.27 20.58 -23.82
CA TRP A 519 -0.48 21.33 -24.78
C TRP A 519 0.48 20.38 -25.49
N LEU A 520 0.51 20.44 -26.82
CA LEU A 520 1.30 19.57 -27.70
C LEU A 520 2.25 20.43 -28.53
N ASP A 521 3.38 19.87 -28.95
CA ASP A 521 4.23 20.52 -29.96
C ASP A 521 3.39 20.79 -31.23
N PRO A 522 3.55 21.95 -31.90
CA PRO A 522 2.75 22.28 -33.09
C PRO A 522 2.84 21.29 -34.27
N ALA A 523 3.80 20.37 -34.28
CA ALA A 523 3.86 19.28 -35.27
C ALA A 523 3.19 17.97 -34.81
N GLU A 524 2.57 17.96 -33.63
CA GLU A 524 1.90 16.79 -33.07
C GLU A 524 0.43 17.07 -32.78
N ASP A 525 -0.33 15.99 -32.79
CA ASP A 525 -1.73 15.94 -32.41
C ASP A 525 -2.07 14.58 -31.80
N LEU A 526 -3.29 14.45 -31.28
CA LEU A 526 -3.81 13.21 -30.74
C LEU A 526 -4.51 12.33 -31.79
N THR A 527 -4.42 12.70 -33.07
CA THR A 527 -5.09 11.94 -34.13
C THR A 527 -4.42 10.58 -34.31
N GLY A 528 -5.23 9.56 -34.61
CA GLY A 528 -4.75 8.19 -34.80
C GLY A 528 -4.47 7.41 -33.50
N ILE A 529 -4.60 8.02 -32.32
CA ILE A 529 -4.48 7.30 -31.04
C ILE A 529 -5.76 6.47 -30.81
N PRO A 530 -5.66 5.15 -30.61
CA PRO A 530 -6.81 4.31 -30.30
C PRO A 530 -7.50 4.74 -29.01
N SER A 531 -8.83 4.88 -29.05
CA SER A 531 -9.66 5.23 -27.91
C SER A 531 -10.73 4.16 -27.66
N ASP A 532 -11.02 3.85 -26.40
CA ASP A 532 -12.02 2.86 -26.00
C ASP A 532 -13.44 3.46 -25.93
N LEU A 533 -13.94 3.98 -27.05
CA LEU A 533 -15.15 4.83 -27.11
C LEU A 533 -16.47 4.09 -26.82
N ILE A 534 -16.51 2.77 -26.97
CA ILE A 534 -17.73 1.96 -26.87
C ILE A 534 -17.33 0.60 -26.28
N ASP A 535 -17.75 0.33 -25.04
CA ASP A 535 -17.81 -0.99 -24.35
C ASP A 535 -16.72 -1.43 -23.34
N GLY A 536 -15.57 -0.76 -23.23
CA GLY A 536 -14.50 -1.25 -22.33
C GLY A 536 -13.76 -2.47 -22.88
N SER A 537 -13.67 -2.55 -24.21
CA SER A 537 -13.03 -3.59 -25.02
C SER A 537 -11.56 -3.86 -24.67
N GLY A 538 -10.93 -2.93 -23.94
CA GLY A 538 -9.51 -2.98 -23.63
C GLY A 538 -8.65 -2.75 -24.87
N GLN A 539 -9.15 -2.01 -25.87
CA GLN A 539 -8.43 -1.70 -27.12
C GLN A 539 -7.91 -0.26 -27.17
N GLY A 540 -8.31 0.63 -26.25
CA GLY A 540 -7.75 1.98 -26.17
C GLY A 540 -6.24 1.95 -25.87
N ALA A 541 -5.50 2.93 -26.39
CA ALA A 541 -4.09 3.09 -26.07
C ALA A 541 -3.90 3.43 -24.58
N THR A 542 -2.72 3.14 -24.05
CA THR A 542 -2.34 3.40 -22.67
C THR A 542 -1.57 4.71 -22.56
N LEU A 543 -1.68 5.35 -21.40
CA LEU A 543 -0.89 6.52 -21.04
C LEU A 543 -0.36 6.43 -19.62
N GLU A 544 0.67 7.23 -19.35
CA GLU A 544 1.19 7.52 -18.03
C GLU A 544 1.13 9.02 -17.74
N ILE A 545 0.81 9.39 -16.50
CA ILE A 545 0.91 10.77 -16.02
C ILE A 545 2.23 10.90 -15.26
N ILE A 546 3.19 11.66 -15.78
CA ILE A 546 4.56 11.74 -15.26
C ILE A 546 4.88 13.20 -14.93
N PRO A 547 5.38 13.51 -13.72
CA PRO A 547 5.80 14.88 -13.41
C PRO A 547 7.03 15.27 -14.24
N TYR A 548 7.08 16.53 -14.68
CA TYR A 548 8.28 17.06 -15.31
C TYR A 548 9.45 17.09 -14.32
N TRP A 549 10.67 16.97 -14.85
CA TRP A 549 11.85 17.41 -14.14
C TRP A 549 11.84 18.92 -14.00
N THR A 550 12.44 19.40 -12.92
CA THR A 550 12.58 20.84 -12.63
C THR A 550 14.01 21.10 -12.14
N PRO A 551 14.52 22.35 -12.16
CA PRO A 551 15.84 22.66 -11.61
C PRO A 551 16.06 22.12 -10.18
N ALA A 552 15.04 22.16 -9.32
CA ALA A 552 15.12 21.64 -7.96
C ALA A 552 15.06 20.10 -7.86
N THR A 553 14.54 19.41 -8.88
CA THR A 553 14.36 17.95 -8.84
C THR A 553 15.31 17.18 -9.74
N PHE A 554 15.84 17.79 -10.79
CA PHE A 554 16.66 17.15 -11.82
C PHE A 554 18.00 16.61 -11.28
N ALA A 555 18.63 17.35 -10.35
CA ALA A 555 19.94 17.00 -9.81
C ALA A 555 19.85 16.72 -8.31
N THR A 556 20.14 15.49 -7.91
CA THR A 556 20.43 15.16 -6.51
C THR A 556 21.91 15.48 -6.25
N GLY A 557 22.15 16.33 -5.25
CA GLY A 557 23.46 16.92 -4.92
C GLY A 557 23.42 18.45 -5.01
N THR A 558 23.94 19.14 -3.99
CA THR A 558 23.85 20.61 -3.88
C THR A 558 24.70 21.28 -4.96
N PRO A 559 24.09 22.01 -5.92
CA PRO A 559 24.85 22.78 -6.88
C PRO A 559 25.73 23.81 -6.16
N PRO A 560 26.94 24.11 -6.66
CA PRO A 560 27.73 25.18 -6.08
C PRO A 560 27.05 26.53 -6.34
N GLN A 561 27.27 27.48 -5.44
CA GLN A 561 26.86 28.87 -5.59
C GLN A 561 27.30 29.42 -6.96
N GLY A 562 26.36 30.02 -7.69
CA GLY A 562 26.57 30.56 -9.04
C GLY A 562 26.56 29.53 -10.17
N ALA A 563 26.29 28.24 -9.89
CA ALA A 563 26.05 27.27 -10.95
C ALA A 563 24.90 27.72 -11.85
N GLN A 564 24.99 27.45 -13.15
CA GLN A 564 23.97 27.87 -14.11
C GLN A 564 23.38 26.70 -14.88
N ILE A 565 22.09 26.78 -15.21
CA ILE A 565 21.41 25.96 -16.22
C ILE A 565 21.06 26.87 -17.39
N LEU A 566 21.51 26.51 -18.58
CA LEU A 566 21.21 27.22 -19.82
C LEU A 566 20.25 26.37 -20.66
N LEU A 567 19.10 26.94 -20.98
CA LEU A 567 18.04 26.31 -21.75
C LEU A 567 18.03 26.84 -23.19
N PHE A 568 17.96 25.95 -24.19
CA PHE A 568 17.98 26.31 -25.61
C PHE A 568 16.72 25.79 -26.31
N ARG A 569 15.58 26.41 -26.01
CA ARG A 569 14.31 26.01 -26.61
C ARG A 569 14.35 26.26 -28.12
N ALA A 570 14.07 25.23 -28.92
CA ALA A 570 14.10 25.29 -30.38
C ALA A 570 12.83 25.95 -30.95
N ASN A 571 12.52 27.17 -30.52
CA ASN A 571 11.36 27.96 -30.95
C ASN A 571 11.73 29.19 -31.79
N ILE A 572 13.03 29.42 -32.01
CA ILE A 572 13.58 30.48 -32.86
C ILE A 572 14.41 29.83 -33.97
N ALA A 573 14.23 30.32 -35.20
CA ALA A 573 14.92 29.78 -36.37
C ALA A 573 16.42 30.12 -36.34
N GLY A 574 17.27 29.13 -36.61
CA GLY A 574 18.70 29.34 -36.86
C GLY A 574 19.63 28.36 -36.14
N THR A 575 20.93 28.65 -36.25
CA THR A 575 22.01 27.87 -35.66
C THR A 575 22.84 28.72 -34.70
N SER A 576 23.54 28.08 -33.77
CA SER A 576 24.43 28.73 -32.79
C SER A 576 23.74 29.83 -31.97
N LEU A 577 22.46 29.62 -31.66
CA LEU A 577 21.65 30.55 -30.85
C LEU A 577 22.15 30.61 -29.40
N SER A 578 21.97 31.77 -28.77
CA SER A 578 22.18 31.93 -27.34
C SER A 578 21.13 31.15 -26.54
N ALA A 579 21.41 30.92 -25.25
CA ALA A 579 20.42 30.35 -24.35
C ALA A 579 19.16 31.21 -24.35
N SER A 580 18.00 30.55 -24.47
CA SER A 580 16.67 31.16 -24.36
C SER A 580 16.31 31.55 -22.92
N LYS A 581 16.97 30.91 -21.94
CA LYS A 581 16.86 31.22 -20.53
C LYS A 581 18.13 30.76 -19.83
N THR A 582 18.60 31.57 -18.88
CA THR A 582 19.69 31.21 -17.97
C THR A 582 19.12 31.19 -16.56
N LEU A 583 19.36 30.11 -15.84
CA LEU A 583 19.03 29.98 -14.43
C LEU A 583 20.31 29.97 -13.63
N GLU A 584 20.35 30.65 -12.50
CA GLU A 584 21.49 30.70 -11.59
C GLU A 584 21.12 30.18 -10.21
N TYR A 585 21.99 29.35 -9.63
CA TYR A 585 21.80 28.79 -8.29
C TYR A 585 22.37 29.73 -7.23
N ASP A 586 21.53 30.18 -6.31
CA ASP A 586 21.90 31.04 -5.19
C ASP A 586 21.11 30.62 -3.94
N SER A 587 21.80 30.52 -2.79
CA SER A 587 21.15 30.44 -1.47
C SER A 587 20.07 29.35 -1.34
N GLY A 588 20.26 28.21 -2.01
CA GLY A 588 19.34 27.07 -1.94
C GLY A 588 18.31 26.98 -3.06
N HIS A 589 18.21 28.00 -3.91
CA HIS A 589 17.19 28.12 -4.95
C HIS A 589 17.80 28.40 -6.32
N TRP A 590 17.09 28.01 -7.37
CA TRP A 590 17.35 28.45 -8.73
C TRP A 590 16.58 29.73 -9.01
N TYR A 591 17.26 30.71 -9.57
CA TYR A 591 16.67 31.98 -9.99
C TYR A 591 16.79 32.15 -11.50
N ASP A 592 15.77 32.71 -12.12
CA ASP A 592 15.85 33.17 -13.50
C ASP A 592 16.77 34.38 -13.58
N SER A 593 17.82 34.33 -14.41
CA SER A 593 18.79 35.42 -14.52
C SER A 593 18.22 36.68 -15.17
N ASP A 594 17.08 36.59 -15.87
CA ASP A 594 16.46 37.74 -16.54
C ASP A 594 15.60 38.58 -15.57
N ASP A 595 14.87 37.93 -14.67
CA ASP A 595 13.90 38.60 -13.78
C ASP A 595 14.07 38.31 -12.27
N PHE A 596 15.04 37.47 -11.90
CA PHE A 596 15.36 37.06 -10.54
C PHE A 596 14.21 36.36 -9.79
N SER A 597 13.23 35.81 -10.51
CA SER A 597 12.18 34.99 -9.91
C SER A 597 12.68 33.58 -9.57
N VAL A 598 12.10 32.97 -8.53
CA VAL A 598 12.43 31.58 -8.16
C VAL A 598 11.92 30.63 -9.26
N ALA A 599 12.84 29.86 -9.82
CA ALA A 599 12.66 28.97 -10.97
C ALA A 599 12.78 27.48 -10.60
N ASP A 600 12.79 27.13 -9.32
CA ASP A 600 12.93 25.75 -8.82
C ASP A 600 11.99 24.73 -9.47
N ASP A 601 10.77 25.19 -9.75
CA ASP A 601 9.66 24.40 -10.30
C ASP A 601 9.49 24.61 -11.82
N LEU A 602 10.43 25.27 -12.49
CA LEU A 602 10.36 25.46 -13.93
C LEU A 602 10.43 24.09 -14.61
N ALA A 603 9.42 23.74 -15.41
CA ALA A 603 9.41 22.47 -16.13
C ALA A 603 10.56 22.43 -17.16
N LEU A 604 11.43 21.43 -17.01
CA LEU A 604 12.44 21.03 -18.00
C LEU A 604 11.79 20.00 -18.92
N GLY A 605 11.77 20.28 -20.22
CA GLY A 605 11.07 19.47 -21.22
C GLY A 605 11.59 18.04 -21.28
N PHE A 606 10.70 17.09 -21.61
CA PHE A 606 11.14 15.75 -21.98
C PHE A 606 12.06 15.85 -23.21
N HIS A 607 13.17 15.12 -23.20
CA HIS A 607 14.21 15.18 -24.24
C HIS A 607 14.90 16.55 -24.35
N GLU A 608 14.69 17.50 -23.44
CA GLU A 608 15.37 18.80 -23.51
C GLU A 608 16.87 18.64 -23.17
N GLY A 609 17.73 19.04 -24.10
CA GLY A 609 19.16 19.16 -23.87
C GLY A 609 19.50 20.50 -23.22
N ILE A 610 20.12 20.45 -22.04
CA ILE A 610 20.51 21.62 -21.24
C ILE A 610 22.04 21.73 -21.16
N VAL A 611 22.56 22.93 -20.89
CA VAL A 611 23.97 23.10 -20.52
C VAL A 611 24.04 23.48 -19.07
N MET A 612 24.79 22.71 -18.28
CA MET A 612 25.12 23.06 -16.90
C MET A 612 26.51 23.68 -16.86
N ARG A 613 26.62 24.84 -16.20
CA ARG A 613 27.87 25.56 -16.02
C ARG A 613 28.24 25.62 -14.55
N ASN A 614 29.48 25.28 -14.26
CA ASN A 614 30.08 25.33 -12.94
C ASN A 614 31.14 26.43 -12.92
N PRO A 615 30.89 27.57 -12.24
CA PRO A 615 31.86 28.66 -12.18
C PRO A 615 32.99 28.41 -11.18
N THR A 616 32.89 27.37 -10.34
CA THR A 616 33.79 27.20 -9.20
C THR A 616 35.06 26.43 -9.54
N GLY A 617 36.10 26.60 -8.72
CA GLY A 617 37.38 25.90 -8.87
C GLY A 617 37.35 24.41 -8.49
N SER A 618 36.18 23.83 -8.20
CA SER A 618 36.00 22.41 -7.87
C SER A 618 34.98 21.79 -8.79
N ALA A 619 35.16 20.52 -9.17
CA ALA A 619 34.16 19.81 -9.97
C ALA A 619 32.87 19.62 -9.17
N TYR A 620 31.73 19.70 -9.86
CA TYR A 620 30.41 19.45 -9.29
C TYR A 620 29.86 18.17 -9.88
N ALA A 621 29.61 17.17 -9.03
CA ALA A 621 28.96 15.93 -9.41
C ALA A 621 27.54 15.89 -8.86
N PHE A 622 26.61 15.35 -9.65
CA PHE A 622 25.21 15.21 -9.29
C PHE A 622 24.63 13.96 -9.94
N ARG A 623 23.44 13.56 -9.51
CA ARG A 623 22.77 12.38 -10.06
C ARG A 623 21.34 12.69 -10.46
N VAL A 624 20.91 12.13 -11.58
CA VAL A 624 19.48 12.00 -11.91
C VAL A 624 19.05 10.61 -11.47
N GLN A 625 18.07 10.51 -10.58
CA GLN A 625 17.52 9.25 -10.08
C GLN A 625 16.03 9.14 -10.40
N GLY A 626 15.59 8.01 -10.95
CA GLY A 626 14.19 7.84 -11.32
C GLY A 626 13.89 6.48 -11.94
N ASN A 627 12.68 6.35 -12.47
CA ASN A 627 12.26 5.16 -13.19
C ASN A 627 12.93 5.13 -14.57
N VAL A 628 13.27 3.92 -15.02
CA VAL A 628 13.70 3.70 -16.40
C VAL A 628 12.48 3.86 -17.31
N PRO A 629 12.57 4.66 -18.38
CA PRO A 629 11.51 4.75 -19.38
C PRO A 629 11.23 3.39 -20.02
N THR A 630 9.97 2.97 -20.07
CA THR A 630 9.54 1.68 -20.66
C THR A 630 8.68 1.87 -21.90
N PHE A 631 8.81 3.02 -22.57
CA PHE A 631 8.06 3.39 -23.76
C PHE A 631 9.03 3.91 -24.83
N PRO A 632 8.63 3.87 -26.13
CA PRO A 632 9.41 4.49 -27.20
C PRO A 632 9.62 5.97 -26.92
N GLN A 633 10.78 6.51 -27.27
CA GLN A 633 10.94 7.96 -27.28
C GLN A 633 10.28 8.53 -28.54
N ARG A 634 9.77 9.77 -28.44
CA ARG A 634 9.18 10.48 -29.57
C ARG A 634 9.41 11.97 -29.43
N MET A 635 10.04 12.57 -30.45
CA MET A 635 10.31 14.01 -30.46
C MET A 635 10.20 14.63 -31.85
N SER A 636 9.85 15.91 -31.86
CA SER A 636 9.72 16.73 -33.06
C SER A 636 11.05 17.41 -33.38
N LEU A 637 11.60 17.14 -34.57
CA LEU A 637 12.88 17.66 -35.07
C LEU A 637 12.61 18.52 -36.32
N ARG A 638 12.36 19.81 -36.11
CA ARG A 638 11.86 20.72 -37.16
C ARG A 638 12.89 21.73 -37.60
N THR A 639 12.85 22.13 -38.86
CA THR A 639 13.38 23.43 -39.28
C THR A 639 12.25 24.46 -39.20
N LEU A 640 12.53 25.63 -38.63
CA LEU A 640 11.50 26.64 -38.37
C LEU A 640 11.37 27.69 -39.48
N ALA A 641 12.41 27.84 -40.31
CA ALA A 641 12.43 28.78 -41.42
C ALA A 641 12.85 28.08 -42.71
N THR A 642 12.24 28.50 -43.81
CA THR A 642 12.53 27.98 -45.14
C THR A 642 13.98 28.27 -45.52
N GLY A 643 14.71 27.25 -45.95
CA GLY A 643 16.10 27.32 -46.40
C GLY A 643 17.13 27.56 -45.31
N ALA A 644 16.73 27.69 -44.04
CA ALA A 644 17.63 27.93 -42.93
C ALA A 644 17.91 26.63 -42.15
N ASP A 645 19.19 26.39 -41.86
CA ASP A 645 19.60 25.32 -40.96
C ASP A 645 19.07 25.60 -39.54
N GLN A 646 18.78 24.53 -38.77
CA GLN A 646 18.24 24.63 -37.42
C GLN A 646 19.05 23.80 -36.43
N ASP A 647 19.49 24.43 -35.34
CA ASP A 647 20.04 23.71 -34.19
C ASP A 647 18.92 23.31 -33.23
N ILE A 648 18.94 22.04 -32.81
CA ILE A 648 18.00 21.45 -31.85
C ILE A 648 18.82 20.74 -30.79
N ARG A 649 18.82 21.28 -29.57
CA ARG A 649 19.43 20.58 -28.44
C ARG A 649 18.47 19.55 -27.90
N PHE A 650 18.96 18.33 -27.72
CA PHE A 650 18.13 17.23 -27.26
C PHE A 650 18.89 16.27 -26.36
N GLY A 651 18.11 15.49 -25.62
CA GLY A 651 18.56 14.32 -24.88
C GLY A 651 17.85 13.07 -25.36
N TYR A 652 18.51 11.94 -25.20
CA TYR A 652 17.92 10.64 -25.42
C TYR A 652 17.49 10.08 -24.05
N LEU A 653 16.21 9.71 -23.88
CA LEU A 653 15.67 9.17 -22.62
C LEU A 653 16.13 7.72 -22.42
N CYS A 654 17.44 7.49 -22.38
CA CYS A 654 18.04 6.18 -22.21
C CYS A 654 19.07 6.20 -21.09
N PRO A 655 18.98 5.24 -20.15
CA PRO A 655 19.95 5.12 -19.09
C PRO A 655 21.21 4.32 -19.49
N VAL A 656 21.26 3.77 -20.71
CA VAL A 656 22.40 3.05 -21.29
C VAL A 656 22.82 3.65 -22.64
N PRO A 657 24.02 3.37 -23.16
CA PRO A 657 24.49 4.01 -24.37
C PRO A 657 23.69 3.49 -25.57
N GLU A 658 23.22 4.39 -26.43
CA GLU A 658 22.47 4.06 -27.63
C GLU A 658 23.37 4.24 -28.87
N PRO A 659 23.69 3.17 -29.63
CA PRO A 659 24.54 3.28 -30.81
C PRO A 659 23.95 4.26 -31.84
N ILE A 660 24.77 5.20 -32.32
CA ILE A 660 24.31 6.23 -33.29
C ILE A 660 23.83 5.58 -34.59
N GLY A 661 24.49 4.50 -35.02
CA GLY A 661 24.09 3.74 -36.22
C GLY A 661 22.74 3.02 -36.09
N ALA A 662 22.20 2.86 -34.87
CA ALA A 662 20.91 2.21 -34.63
C ALA A 662 19.75 3.21 -34.52
N LEU A 663 20.04 4.52 -34.46
CA LEU A 663 19.01 5.56 -34.36
C LEU A 663 18.15 5.54 -35.63
N SER A 664 16.86 5.20 -35.49
CA SER A 664 15.90 5.14 -36.61
C SER A 664 15.46 6.54 -37.05
N LEU A 665 16.42 7.30 -37.59
CA LEU A 665 16.32 8.71 -37.90
C LEU A 665 16.22 8.92 -39.41
N ASN A 666 15.04 9.30 -39.91
CA ASN A 666 14.81 9.63 -41.33
C ASN A 666 15.36 11.03 -41.68
N LEU A 667 16.68 11.16 -41.58
CA LEU A 667 17.41 12.38 -41.85
C LEU A 667 17.69 12.54 -43.34
N GLN A 668 18.16 13.72 -43.71
CA GLN A 668 18.59 14.04 -45.07
C GLN A 668 20.11 14.29 -45.09
N ASN A 669 20.67 14.39 -46.30
CA ASN A 669 22.07 14.75 -46.47
C ASN A 669 22.39 16.06 -45.75
N ASP A 670 23.55 16.07 -45.10
CA ASP A 670 24.12 17.20 -44.36
C ASP A 670 23.41 17.57 -43.04
N ASP A 671 22.43 16.77 -42.60
CA ASP A 671 22.04 16.80 -41.19
C ASP A 671 23.24 16.36 -40.33
N ALA A 672 23.51 17.05 -39.23
CA ALA A 672 24.70 16.82 -38.42
C ALA A 672 24.38 16.62 -36.94
N LEU A 673 24.94 15.60 -36.31
CA LEU A 673 24.91 15.38 -34.87
C LEU A 673 26.21 15.88 -34.25
N LEU A 674 26.11 16.88 -33.39
CA LEU A 674 27.22 17.48 -32.68
C LEU A 674 27.27 16.89 -31.26
N VAL A 675 28.44 16.33 -30.93
CA VAL A 675 28.75 15.74 -29.62
C VAL A 675 29.72 16.64 -28.88
N PHE A 676 29.46 16.84 -27.59
CA PHE A 676 30.31 17.61 -26.69
C PHE A 676 30.96 16.67 -25.68
N ASP A 677 32.27 16.82 -25.47
CA ASP A 677 32.97 16.09 -24.44
C ASP A 677 32.74 16.77 -23.08
N ASN A 678 31.99 16.11 -22.20
CA ASN A 678 31.66 16.62 -20.87
C ASN A 678 32.83 16.54 -19.88
N THR A 679 33.92 15.82 -20.21
CA THR A 679 35.09 15.65 -19.34
C THR A 679 36.13 16.74 -19.51
N THR A 680 36.19 17.39 -20.68
CA THR A 680 37.12 18.48 -20.94
C THR A 680 36.67 19.78 -20.27
N THR A 681 37.63 20.44 -19.62
CA THR A 681 37.42 21.74 -18.96
C THR A 681 37.33 22.85 -19.99
N GLY A 682 36.28 23.68 -19.89
CA GLY A 682 36.09 24.85 -20.72
C GLY A 682 34.64 25.33 -20.73
N THR A 683 34.42 26.57 -21.13
CA THR A 683 33.09 27.15 -21.37
C THR A 683 32.91 27.49 -22.84
N ASN A 684 31.67 27.51 -23.32
CA ASN A 684 31.31 27.62 -24.73
C ASN A 684 32.10 26.64 -25.61
N LYS A 685 32.13 25.37 -25.20
CA LYS A 685 32.93 24.34 -25.87
C LYS A 685 32.42 24.09 -27.28
N SER A 686 33.34 23.99 -28.23
CA SER A 686 33.04 23.44 -29.56
C SER A 686 32.66 21.96 -29.45
N ALA A 687 31.93 21.45 -30.44
CA ALA A 687 31.70 20.01 -30.56
C ALA A 687 33.05 19.28 -30.64
N SER A 688 33.21 18.25 -29.82
CA SER A 688 34.39 17.37 -29.85
C SER A 688 34.33 16.39 -31.00
N LYS A 689 33.12 16.09 -31.49
CA LYS A 689 32.88 15.24 -32.65
C LYS A 689 31.63 15.69 -33.39
N ILE A 690 31.67 15.62 -34.72
CA ILE A 690 30.53 15.91 -35.59
C ILE A 690 30.31 14.68 -36.46
N TYR A 691 29.09 14.14 -36.43
CA TYR A 691 28.67 13.10 -37.35
C TYR A 691 27.74 13.71 -38.40
N LEU A 692 27.96 13.39 -39.66
CA LEU A 692 27.11 13.81 -40.77
C LEU A 692 26.25 12.65 -41.20
N TYR A 693 25.00 12.93 -41.55
CA TYR A 693 24.13 11.94 -42.17
C TYR A 693 24.22 12.04 -43.69
N THR A 694 24.36 10.90 -44.34
CA THR A 694 24.26 10.74 -45.79
C THR A 694 23.21 9.69 -46.12
N THR A 695 22.43 9.90 -47.18
CA THR A 695 21.42 8.95 -47.65
C THR A 695 22.03 7.69 -48.25
N ALA A 696 23.32 7.72 -48.60
CA ALA A 696 24.03 6.58 -49.18
C ALA A 696 24.60 5.65 -48.10
N ASP A 697 25.20 6.22 -47.05
CA ASP A 697 26.01 5.49 -46.07
C ASP A 697 25.46 5.59 -44.63
N GLY A 698 24.40 6.36 -44.41
CA GLY A 698 23.87 6.66 -43.08
C GLY A 698 24.76 7.65 -42.34
N TRP A 699 25.04 7.38 -41.07
CA TRP A 699 25.92 8.24 -40.26
C TRP A 699 27.40 7.99 -40.59
N VAL A 700 28.12 9.06 -40.86
CA VAL A 700 29.57 9.07 -41.05
C VAL A 700 30.23 10.09 -40.14
N ASP A 701 31.49 9.86 -39.79
CA ASP A 701 32.33 10.84 -39.12
C ASP A 701 32.58 12.05 -40.03
N GLY A 702 32.35 13.27 -39.51
CA GLY A 702 32.39 14.48 -40.34
C GLY A 702 33.78 14.90 -40.82
N ASP A 703 34.85 14.39 -40.20
CA ASP A 703 36.22 14.71 -40.58
C ASP A 703 36.81 13.64 -41.52
N THR A 704 36.55 12.36 -41.21
CA THR A 704 37.13 11.22 -41.92
C THR A 704 36.20 10.61 -42.97
N PHE A 705 34.90 10.91 -42.91
CA PHE A 705 33.83 10.30 -43.71
C PHE A 705 33.73 8.78 -43.57
N ALA A 706 34.36 8.21 -42.53
CA ALA A 706 34.23 6.80 -42.21
C ALA A 706 32.83 6.53 -41.61
N PRO A 707 32.19 5.39 -41.93
CA PRO A 707 30.94 4.99 -41.28
C PRO A 707 31.08 4.94 -39.76
N VAL A 708 30.03 5.36 -39.03
CA VAL A 708 30.01 5.21 -37.56
C VAL A 708 30.09 3.74 -37.17
N ASN A 709 30.82 3.46 -36.10
CA ASN A 709 30.94 2.11 -35.55
C ASN A 709 30.16 1.98 -34.23
N ILE A 710 30.15 0.79 -33.65
CA ILE A 710 29.36 0.50 -32.44
C ILE A 710 29.81 1.29 -31.19
N ALA A 711 31.03 1.84 -31.17
CA ALA A 711 31.52 2.65 -30.05
C ALA A 711 31.03 4.10 -30.13
N ASP A 712 30.54 4.53 -31.29
CA ASP A 712 29.91 5.83 -31.49
C ASP A 712 28.46 5.77 -31.00
N ALA A 713 28.24 6.12 -29.74
CA ALA A 713 26.95 6.00 -29.07
C ALA A 713 26.55 7.28 -28.32
N LEU A 714 25.25 7.57 -28.29
CA LEU A 714 24.65 8.53 -27.37
C LEU A 714 24.80 7.98 -25.95
N GLN A 715 25.40 8.75 -25.06
CA GLN A 715 25.71 8.37 -23.70
C GLN A 715 24.57 8.80 -22.76
N PRO A 716 24.28 8.01 -21.72
CA PRO A 716 23.26 8.35 -20.73
C PRO A 716 23.54 9.68 -20.07
N GLY A 717 22.50 10.49 -19.96
CA GLY A 717 22.56 11.78 -19.28
C GLY A 717 23.25 12.88 -20.10
N ASN A 718 23.94 12.55 -21.20
CA ASN A 718 24.51 13.56 -22.08
C ASN A 718 23.41 14.21 -22.94
N GLY A 719 23.57 15.51 -23.17
CA GLY A 719 22.80 16.24 -24.17
C GLY A 719 23.61 16.43 -25.44
N TYR A 720 22.89 16.56 -26.55
CA TYR A 720 23.40 16.60 -27.92
C TYR A 720 22.80 17.78 -28.66
N LEU A 721 23.40 18.12 -29.80
CA LEU A 721 22.82 19.10 -30.72
C LEU A 721 22.68 18.46 -32.09
N LEU A 722 21.45 18.35 -32.57
CA LEU A 722 21.16 18.00 -33.95
C LEU A 722 21.04 19.29 -34.76
N ARG A 723 21.90 19.46 -35.76
CA ARG A 723 21.79 20.49 -36.77
C ARG A 723 21.07 19.92 -37.98
N ARG A 724 19.83 20.35 -38.18
CA ARG A 724 19.02 20.00 -39.34
C ARG A 724 19.33 20.95 -40.49
N LYS A 725 19.59 20.40 -41.66
CA LYS A 725 19.83 21.17 -42.89
C LYS A 725 18.53 21.85 -43.35
N GLY A 726 18.63 23.12 -43.74
CA GLY A 726 17.48 23.89 -44.21
C GLY A 726 16.88 23.34 -45.50
N THR A 727 15.56 23.19 -45.53
CA THR A 727 14.81 22.75 -46.72
C THR A 727 13.88 23.84 -47.22
N THR A 728 13.46 23.74 -48.48
CA THR A 728 12.44 24.61 -49.07
C THR A 728 11.24 23.78 -49.51
N PRO A 729 10.09 23.81 -48.78
CA PRO A 729 9.79 24.58 -47.57
C PRO A 729 10.46 24.02 -46.31
N ALA A 730 10.31 24.72 -45.18
CA ALA A 730 10.67 24.20 -43.86
C ALA A 730 10.06 22.80 -43.62
N SER A 731 10.83 21.92 -43.00
CA SER A 731 10.51 20.50 -42.80
C SER A 731 10.31 20.13 -41.33
N THR A 732 9.46 19.13 -41.11
CA THR A 732 9.23 18.49 -39.81
C THR A 732 9.59 17.02 -39.91
N LEU A 733 10.43 16.55 -39.00
CA LEU A 733 10.69 15.13 -38.78
C LEU A 733 10.18 14.75 -37.39
N ILE A 734 9.27 13.78 -37.31
CA ILE A 734 8.96 13.14 -36.03
C ILE A 734 9.88 11.94 -35.90
N TRP A 735 10.79 12.01 -34.93
CA TRP A 735 11.63 10.89 -34.59
C TRP A 735 10.95 10.07 -33.49
N GLN A 736 10.64 8.82 -33.81
CA GLN A 736 10.19 7.83 -32.86
C GLN A 736 11.15 6.65 -32.91
N ASP A 737 11.60 6.21 -31.73
CA ASP A 737 12.62 5.18 -31.61
C ASP A 737 12.29 4.32 -30.40
N LEU A 738 12.47 3.01 -30.53
CA LEU A 738 12.42 2.09 -29.40
C LEU A 738 13.87 1.90 -28.90
N PRO A 739 14.23 2.44 -27.72
CA PRO A 739 15.57 2.28 -27.18
C PRO A 739 16.04 0.82 -27.19
N SER A 740 17.32 0.60 -27.49
CA SER A 740 17.89 -0.75 -27.64
C SER A 740 17.68 -1.66 -26.41
N PHE A 741 17.58 -1.10 -25.20
CA PHE A 741 17.31 -1.86 -23.97
C PHE A 741 15.85 -2.34 -23.82
N LEU A 742 14.95 -1.90 -24.69
CA LEU A 742 13.55 -2.34 -24.77
C LEU A 742 13.29 -3.29 -25.96
N GLN A 743 14.28 -3.50 -26.84
CA GLN A 743 14.23 -4.43 -27.96
C GLN A 743 14.61 -5.84 -27.51
#